data_AF-A0A518FGJ6-F1
#
_entry.id   AF-A0A518FGJ6-F1
#
_cell.length_a   1.000
_cell.length_b   1.000
_cell.length_c   1.000
_cell.angle_alpha   90.00
_cell.angle_beta   90.00
_cell.angle_gamma   90.00
#
_symmetry.space_group_name_H-M   'P 1'
#
loop_
_entity.id
_entity.type
_entity.pdbx_description
1 polymer ?
#
loop_
_entity_poly.entity_id
_entity_poly.type
_entity_poly.pdbx_seq_one_letter_code
_entity_poly.pdbx_strand_id
1 'polypeptide(L)'
;MSWHHLIDPTWNSQLCLTLLHSFWQIILLTLLVWSIDRLWKSMRVEQRYTLYVSALILACLTLPANFQWLRLSTSSQTAALTTTALTQSVSPAAQPEVGTPTLPLPVPAESTPPQTAEPLEHQARSPQLTARLSAATAPFDWRLLTPWIVGLYLAGVVLMLVRLLASHFRIVRVRKTATLISEGPCVEILARLSAQWNLKVRPALACVEQIVVPQVTGLLRPTVLLPASILSSLSAGELELILAHELAHIRRHDLWVNLLQRLAEVVLFFNPALWYLSHRISLLREYCCDEMTCQNNTNEHRPLAEARVAYSTALLRVAEVAHRSRLSEQQLTSLSAAGRSPSEIRRRVARLFGEPLNEPLPVSRGGICTLLILMTALPVILFLTTATAQTAEQKPPADKGDVKTADPNPETDSERLFQLKVVDPAGKPVPHVTVEIRSDPAPTAKQIVRGKYLRKATYGPFAQTNDQGELFIKIPHEMKRFNLSIKKRGFGPYWAGWNVSEYPQAVPDEFTAILDQGWSVGGIVVDEAGKPIKGAKVSPSVKFKKRPGDTSTLGVGTKLTTDAEGRWRYDFVPGSKPDLHIDVNHPDFRSWRGRLSRGKYGLKPDQSPTQQIALKRGLSFTGTVTDENGKPIAGALIRTKFLNDKRKATTDEHGVYVLSGCEPSLVRVVASAKGRALEMQEVRVSPDMDPVDFVLKPGGHIRIRVVDEQGKGIPKARIFFQRWRGRIDYFEFDHIGQYADKNGVWEWNEAPLDEFRADICRPGGMQLSEEPLVAREKEYVFTPPRALVVSGRVVDAKTKQPIKKFLVTPGLRNSNPRIGMNWIPRDSFEATDGTYRVRLTHDYPAHLVRVEAPGYQMAISRDIQTNEGQINVDFALKPAGDIATTILTPDKKPASNAKVALGVKGSQISVENGKIDDSSTNATQVRADEKGRFHFSARQEPWQLVITHPAGFAHYKSDSGPLPDPLLLTPWARVEGVFKIGEKPGANLPLTIMTQVTLSYGKDEPNIFTHHDVTSDQLGRYVFQRVWPGKGRINRRPMLHGTNGAMEVTSAIRIPLQLVPGKTTTQDIGGTGRVVTGKLAPPEKFKGKPLWQFAMIDGRRFLNPPPGIMSAEDLQKDPLKFREWFKKWKESDNFEAEKVIYQNYKDAREKLLAESPSFFATVARDGSFRIDDVPPGNYALSVDFYQNRVGRLKNYIFTVPPADQSEPAESVDLGTLNLE
;
A
#
# COMPACT_ATOMS: atom_id res chain seq x y z
N MET A 1 39.88 -19.01 -32.92
CA MET A 1 40.61 -17.89 -32.30
C MET A 1 41.79 -18.46 -31.56
N SER A 2 43.02 -18.20 -32.01
CA SER A 2 44.22 -18.58 -31.24
C SER A 2 44.35 -17.65 -30.01
N TRP A 3 44.95 -18.13 -28.92
CA TRP A 3 45.21 -17.35 -27.71
C TRP A 3 45.96 -16.02 -27.98
N HIS A 4 46.69 -15.94 -29.09
CA HIS A 4 47.40 -14.73 -29.51
C HIS A 4 46.46 -13.58 -29.95
N HIS A 5 45.24 -13.87 -30.41
CA HIS A 5 44.29 -12.83 -30.82
C HIS A 5 43.55 -12.14 -29.66
N LEU A 6 43.46 -12.76 -28.49
CA LEU A 6 42.80 -12.18 -27.31
C LEU A 6 43.67 -11.11 -26.61
N ILE A 7 44.96 -11.08 -26.91
CA ILE A 7 45.94 -10.17 -26.29
C ILE A 7 46.31 -9.02 -27.26
N ASP A 8 45.88 -9.08 -28.52
CA ASP A 8 46.14 -8.03 -29.52
C ASP A 8 45.34 -6.74 -29.17
N PRO A 9 46.02 -5.64 -28.79
CA PRO A 9 45.36 -4.38 -28.39
C PRO A 9 44.58 -3.75 -29.55
N THR A 10 44.97 -4.01 -30.80
CA THR A 10 44.29 -3.46 -31.98
C THR A 10 42.95 -4.14 -32.20
N TRP A 11 42.90 -5.46 -32.03
CA TRP A 11 41.68 -6.24 -32.13
C TRP A 11 40.72 -5.94 -30.97
N ASN A 12 41.23 -5.85 -29.74
CA ASN A 12 40.43 -5.53 -28.55
C ASN A 12 39.85 -4.11 -28.60
N SER A 13 40.62 -3.12 -29.09
CA SER A 13 40.12 -1.75 -29.28
C SER A 13 39.07 -1.66 -30.38
N GLN A 14 39.22 -2.38 -31.50
CA GLN A 14 38.18 -2.49 -32.53
C GLN A 14 36.89 -3.09 -31.99
N LEU A 15 36.98 -4.15 -31.19
CA LEU A 15 35.80 -4.78 -30.56
C LEU A 15 35.12 -3.83 -29.56
N CYS A 16 35.88 -3.12 -28.72
CA CYS A 16 35.32 -2.14 -27.79
C CYS A 16 34.55 -1.02 -28.52
N LEU A 17 35.13 -0.47 -29.59
CA LEU A 17 34.47 0.55 -30.41
C LEU A 17 33.23 -0.01 -31.11
N THR A 18 33.28 -1.25 -31.59
CA THR A 18 32.12 -1.94 -32.19
C THR A 18 30.96 -2.00 -31.21
N LEU A 19 31.20 -2.43 -29.97
CA LEU A 19 30.18 -2.51 -28.92
C LEU A 19 29.63 -1.11 -28.55
N LEU A 20 30.50 -0.10 -28.51
CA LEU A 20 30.11 1.29 -28.25
C LEU A 20 29.22 1.87 -29.37
N HIS A 21 29.57 1.62 -30.64
CA HIS A 21 28.76 2.08 -31.78
C HIS A 21 27.40 1.37 -31.82
N SER A 22 27.38 0.06 -31.58
CA SER A 22 26.13 -0.69 -31.50
C SER A 22 25.24 -0.24 -30.34
N PHE A 23 25.79 0.32 -29.25
CA PHE A 23 24.99 0.84 -28.15
C PHE A 23 24.03 1.95 -28.61
N TRP A 24 24.56 3.05 -29.17
CA TRP A 24 23.74 4.20 -29.58
C TRP A 24 22.93 3.94 -30.84
N GLN A 25 23.44 3.16 -31.80
CA GLN A 25 22.71 2.81 -33.03
C GLN A 25 21.41 2.05 -32.71
N ILE A 26 21.46 1.09 -31.79
CA ILE A 26 20.28 0.31 -31.38
C ILE A 26 19.28 1.18 -30.62
N ILE A 27 19.74 2.16 -29.84
CA ILE A 27 18.87 3.14 -29.18
C ILE A 27 18.14 3.98 -30.22
N LEU A 28 18.86 4.53 -31.19
CA LEU A 28 18.28 5.36 -32.25
C LEU A 28 17.28 4.57 -33.10
N LEU A 29 17.63 3.34 -33.47
CA LEU A 29 16.74 2.42 -34.19
C LEU A 29 15.47 2.12 -33.39
N THR A 30 15.60 1.88 -32.08
CA THR A 30 14.45 1.60 -31.21
C THR A 30 13.54 2.82 -31.08
N LEU A 31 14.10 4.03 -30.96
CA LEU A 31 13.35 5.29 -30.93
C LEU A 31 12.62 5.57 -32.25
N LEU A 32 13.26 5.29 -33.40
CA LEU A 32 12.66 5.42 -34.72
C LEU A 32 11.44 4.49 -34.85
N VAL A 33 11.62 3.22 -34.53
CA VAL A 33 10.54 2.22 -34.59
C VAL A 33 9.41 2.53 -33.61
N TRP A 34 9.75 2.98 -32.40
CA TRP A 34 8.77 3.45 -31.42
C TRP A 34 7.96 4.65 -31.92
N SER A 35 8.62 5.59 -32.61
CA SER A 35 7.97 6.78 -33.18
C SER A 35 7.03 6.38 -34.32
N ILE A 36 7.45 5.47 -35.20
CA ILE A 36 6.61 4.94 -36.28
C ILE A 36 5.35 4.25 -35.71
N ASP A 37 5.50 3.38 -34.70
CA ASP A 37 4.35 2.69 -34.04
C ASP A 37 3.36 3.67 -33.39
N ARG A 38 3.83 4.83 -32.93
CA ARG A 38 3.00 5.86 -32.27
C ARG A 38 2.33 6.82 -33.26
N LEU A 39 3.03 7.21 -34.32
CA LEU A 39 2.53 8.13 -35.33
C LEU A 39 1.55 7.44 -36.28
N TRP A 40 1.79 6.18 -36.61
CA TRP A 40 0.97 5.44 -37.57
C TRP A 40 -0.04 4.50 -36.89
N LYS A 41 -1.08 5.10 -36.29
CA LYS A 41 -2.08 4.39 -35.48
C LYS A 41 -2.88 3.33 -36.25
N SER A 42 -2.93 3.41 -37.57
CA SER A 42 -3.64 2.47 -38.46
C SER A 42 -2.92 1.15 -38.71
N MET A 43 -1.68 0.97 -38.22
CA MET A 43 -0.93 -0.29 -38.41
C MET A 43 -1.60 -1.47 -37.68
N ARG A 44 -1.80 -2.57 -38.42
CA ARG A 44 -2.26 -3.86 -37.88
C ARG A 44 -1.20 -4.47 -36.95
N VAL A 45 -1.60 -5.36 -36.04
CA VAL A 45 -0.68 -5.97 -35.06
C VAL A 45 0.46 -6.73 -35.74
N GLU A 46 0.18 -7.43 -36.84
CA GLU A 46 1.19 -8.12 -37.65
C GLU A 46 2.22 -7.16 -38.24
N GLN A 47 1.80 -6.01 -38.75
CA GLN A 47 2.72 -5.01 -39.30
C GLN A 47 3.64 -4.44 -38.22
N ARG A 48 3.09 -4.23 -37.01
CA ARG A 48 3.89 -3.82 -35.84
C ARG A 48 4.88 -4.91 -35.47
N TYR A 49 4.46 -6.17 -35.41
CA TYR A 49 5.35 -7.29 -35.12
C TYR A 49 6.51 -7.36 -36.12
N THR A 50 6.23 -7.28 -37.42
CA THR A 50 7.26 -7.27 -38.47
C THR A 50 8.20 -6.08 -38.32
N LEU A 51 7.68 -4.88 -38.04
CA LEU A 51 8.52 -3.70 -37.82
C LEU A 51 9.52 -3.90 -36.67
N TYR A 52 9.06 -4.44 -35.53
CA TYR A 52 9.91 -4.69 -34.37
C TYR A 52 10.89 -5.86 -34.59
N VAL A 53 10.50 -6.91 -35.32
CA VAL A 53 11.41 -8.02 -35.68
C VAL A 53 12.48 -7.58 -36.68
N SER A 54 12.12 -6.78 -37.69
CA SER A 54 13.08 -6.18 -38.63
C SER A 54 14.11 -5.30 -37.90
N ALA A 55 13.67 -4.55 -36.88
CA ALA A 55 14.55 -3.78 -36.03
C ALA A 55 15.52 -4.66 -35.22
N LEU A 56 15.08 -5.84 -34.76
CA LEU A 56 15.94 -6.79 -34.05
C LEU A 56 17.02 -7.36 -34.97
N ILE A 57 16.63 -7.73 -36.20
CA ILE A 57 17.58 -8.22 -37.21
C ILE A 57 18.61 -7.13 -37.53
N LEU A 58 18.15 -5.90 -37.76
CA LEU A 58 19.05 -4.77 -38.04
C LEU A 58 19.98 -4.48 -36.85
N ALA A 59 19.47 -4.56 -35.61
CA ALA A 59 20.29 -4.42 -34.40
C ALA A 59 21.40 -5.49 -34.35
N CYS A 60 21.10 -6.75 -34.66
CA CYS A 60 22.11 -7.81 -34.73
C CYS A 60 23.15 -7.57 -35.85
N LEU A 61 22.75 -6.99 -36.98
CA LEU A 61 23.63 -6.67 -38.11
C LEU A 61 24.57 -5.49 -37.83
N THR A 62 24.26 -4.62 -36.86
CA THR A 62 25.16 -3.50 -36.50
C THR A 62 26.53 -3.98 -36.03
N LEU A 63 26.60 -5.10 -35.30
CA LEU A 63 27.85 -5.64 -34.75
C LEU A 63 28.87 -6.01 -35.84
N PRO A 64 28.58 -6.92 -36.78
CA PRO A 64 29.52 -7.27 -37.85
C PRO A 64 29.77 -6.10 -38.81
N ALA A 65 28.77 -5.23 -39.05
CA ALA A 65 28.94 -4.07 -39.91
C ALA A 65 29.91 -3.03 -39.31
N ASN A 66 29.76 -2.68 -38.03
CA ASN A 66 30.65 -1.77 -37.32
C ASN A 66 32.06 -2.37 -37.21
N PHE A 67 32.19 -3.66 -36.90
CA PHE A 67 33.48 -4.33 -36.80
C PHE A 67 34.24 -4.31 -38.14
N GLN A 68 33.55 -4.62 -39.24
CA GLN A 68 34.15 -4.59 -40.57
C GLN A 68 34.47 -3.15 -41.03
N TRP A 69 33.60 -2.18 -40.73
CA TRP A 69 33.83 -0.77 -41.03
C TRP A 69 35.04 -0.22 -40.28
N LEU A 70 35.16 -0.51 -38.98
CA LEU A 70 36.32 -0.13 -38.16
C LEU A 70 37.60 -0.78 -38.68
N ARG A 71 37.55 -2.07 -39.04
CA ARG A 71 38.69 -2.80 -39.61
C ARG A 71 39.16 -2.17 -40.92
N LEU A 72 38.24 -1.92 -41.86
CA LEU A 72 38.53 -1.26 -43.13
C LEU A 72 39.08 0.16 -42.92
N SER A 73 38.49 0.92 -42.00
CA SER A 73 38.93 2.29 -41.67
C SER A 73 40.33 2.32 -41.08
N THR A 74 40.67 1.38 -40.18
CA THR A 74 42.05 1.23 -39.69
C THR A 74 42.99 0.81 -40.79
N SER A 75 42.64 -0.16 -41.64
CA SER A 75 43.48 -0.58 -42.77
C SER A 75 43.69 0.53 -43.80
N SER A 76 42.69 1.37 -44.06
CA SER A 76 42.81 2.55 -44.93
C SER A 76 43.66 3.66 -44.30
N GLN A 77 43.61 3.86 -42.98
CA GLN A 77 44.50 4.79 -42.29
C GLN A 77 45.94 4.27 -42.24
N THR A 78 46.17 2.98 -42.00
CA THR A 78 47.53 2.41 -42.08
C THR A 78 48.04 2.44 -43.53
N ALA A 79 47.20 2.15 -44.53
CA ALA A 79 47.58 2.28 -45.94
C ALA A 79 47.88 3.75 -46.31
N ALA A 80 47.06 4.72 -45.87
CA ALA A 80 47.31 6.14 -46.10
C ALA A 80 48.55 6.64 -45.36
N LEU A 81 48.77 6.27 -44.10
CA LEU A 81 49.99 6.58 -43.33
C LEU A 81 51.22 5.90 -43.91
N THR A 82 51.09 4.70 -44.45
CA THR A 82 52.19 4.00 -45.13
C THR A 82 52.44 4.61 -46.51
N THR A 83 51.42 5.06 -47.23
CA THR A 83 51.57 5.81 -48.48
C THR A 83 52.15 7.19 -48.23
N THR A 84 51.76 7.92 -47.17
CA THR A 84 52.32 9.22 -46.76
C THR A 84 53.75 9.06 -46.22
N ALA A 85 54.04 8.00 -45.46
CA ALA A 85 55.39 7.69 -45.01
C ALA A 85 56.30 7.23 -46.17
N LEU A 86 55.78 6.43 -47.12
CA LEU A 86 56.50 6.02 -48.33
C LEU A 86 56.65 7.15 -49.36
N THR A 87 55.75 8.15 -49.39
CA THR A 87 55.91 9.38 -50.21
C THR A 87 56.75 10.45 -49.52
N GLN A 88 56.89 10.43 -48.20
CA GLN A 88 57.85 11.28 -47.48
C GLN A 88 59.27 10.67 -47.40
N SER A 89 59.45 9.39 -47.74
CA SER A 89 60.76 8.72 -47.69
C SER A 89 61.41 8.46 -49.06
N VAL A 90 60.93 9.05 -50.15
CA VAL A 90 61.58 8.95 -51.47
C VAL A 90 61.77 10.34 -52.10
N SER A 91 62.93 10.93 -51.81
CA SER A 91 63.66 11.81 -52.73
C SER A 91 65.14 11.36 -52.70
N PRO A 92 65.84 11.31 -53.85
CA PRO A 92 66.85 10.27 -54.10
C PRO A 92 68.28 10.72 -53.80
N ALA A 93 69.12 9.82 -53.26
CA ALA A 93 70.53 9.68 -53.64
C ALA A 93 71.22 8.48 -52.97
N ALA A 94 71.88 7.68 -53.82
CA ALA A 94 73.04 6.80 -53.58
C ALA A 94 72.88 5.47 -52.79
N GLN A 95 72.76 4.40 -53.58
CA GLN A 95 73.09 2.98 -53.35
C GLN A 95 74.63 2.71 -53.25
N PRO A 96 75.14 1.46 -53.08
CA PRO A 96 74.53 0.15 -52.74
C PRO A 96 75.35 -0.71 -51.72
N GLU A 97 74.89 -1.97 -51.56
CA GLU A 97 75.59 -3.22 -51.15
C GLU A 97 75.42 -3.67 -49.70
N VAL A 98 74.45 -4.57 -49.40
CA VAL A 98 74.41 -6.04 -49.60
C VAL A 98 75.19 -6.80 -48.51
N GLY A 99 74.46 -7.56 -47.68
CA GLY A 99 75.05 -8.49 -46.72
C GLY A 99 74.05 -9.04 -45.70
N THR A 100 73.51 -10.21 -46.01
CA THR A 100 72.51 -11.04 -45.30
C THR A 100 73.10 -11.73 -44.02
N PRO A 101 72.36 -12.55 -43.25
CA PRO A 101 72.19 -12.37 -41.80
C PRO A 101 72.73 -13.52 -40.93
N THR A 102 73.06 -13.30 -39.65
CA THR A 102 72.91 -14.36 -38.61
C THR A 102 72.95 -13.83 -37.16
N LEU A 103 72.00 -14.31 -36.35
CA LEU A 103 72.06 -14.41 -34.87
C LEU A 103 73.11 -15.48 -34.48
N PRO A 104 73.62 -15.62 -33.21
CA PRO A 104 72.97 -15.30 -31.93
C PRO A 104 73.87 -14.78 -30.77
N LEU A 105 73.24 -14.37 -29.65
CA LEU A 105 73.57 -14.51 -28.18
C LEU A 105 75.05 -14.59 -27.69
N PRO A 106 75.37 -14.43 -26.37
CA PRO A 106 74.84 -13.55 -25.29
C PRO A 106 75.95 -13.01 -24.31
N VAL A 107 75.52 -12.37 -23.20
CA VAL A 107 76.20 -12.20 -21.87
C VAL A 107 77.24 -11.05 -21.70
N PRO A 108 77.31 -10.42 -20.50
CA PRO A 108 77.85 -9.08 -20.27
C PRO A 108 79.16 -9.05 -19.45
N ALA A 109 79.87 -7.91 -19.44
CA ALA A 109 80.66 -7.42 -18.31
C ALA A 109 81.21 -6.00 -18.56
N GLU A 110 81.20 -5.20 -17.48
CA GLU A 110 82.18 -4.17 -17.07
C GLU A 110 82.67 -3.12 -18.09
N SER A 111 82.59 -1.81 -17.84
CA SER A 111 83.45 -1.15 -16.85
C SER A 111 83.18 0.36 -16.80
N THR A 112 83.25 0.92 -15.59
CA THR A 112 83.46 2.33 -15.16
C THR A 112 84.61 3.06 -15.90
N PRO A 113 84.98 4.34 -15.62
CA PRO A 113 84.35 5.54 -15.00
C PRO A 113 84.74 6.83 -15.84
N PRO A 114 85.15 8.01 -15.29
CA PRO A 114 84.56 8.98 -14.34
C PRO A 114 84.42 10.43 -14.90
N GLN A 115 83.78 11.30 -14.09
CA GLN A 115 84.09 12.71 -13.70
C GLN A 115 84.80 13.65 -14.72
N THR A 116 84.48 14.94 -14.85
CA THR A 116 84.62 15.97 -13.80
C THR A 116 84.13 17.35 -14.31
N ALA A 117 83.76 18.22 -13.35
CA ALA A 117 83.93 19.69 -13.33
C ALA A 117 82.81 20.64 -13.83
N GLU A 118 82.09 21.17 -12.84
CA GLU A 118 81.52 22.53 -12.64
C GLU A 118 82.53 23.71 -12.83
N PRO A 119 82.19 25.01 -12.59
CA PRO A 119 80.95 25.80 -12.80
C PRO A 119 81.19 27.25 -13.35
N LEU A 120 80.08 28.03 -13.46
CA LEU A 120 79.90 29.50 -13.64
C LEU A 120 79.83 29.96 -15.12
N GLU A 121 78.73 30.55 -15.64
CA GLU A 121 78.06 31.77 -15.17
C GLU A 121 76.63 31.96 -15.75
N HIS A 122 75.88 32.84 -15.07
CA HIS A 122 74.79 33.70 -15.54
C HIS A 122 73.30 33.27 -15.59
N GLN A 123 72.58 33.97 -14.70
CA GLN A 123 71.14 34.24 -14.60
C GLN A 123 70.43 34.57 -15.93
N ALA A 124 69.29 33.89 -16.17
CA ALA A 124 68.05 34.52 -16.61
C ALA A 124 66.85 33.61 -16.29
N ARG A 125 65.73 34.25 -15.95
CA ARG A 125 64.47 33.71 -15.41
C ARG A 125 63.71 32.77 -16.37
N SER A 126 63.12 31.71 -15.78
CA SER A 126 61.88 30.98 -16.18
C SER A 126 61.81 30.42 -17.62
N PRO A 127 61.69 29.08 -17.82
CA PRO A 127 60.44 28.35 -17.59
C PRO A 127 60.65 26.86 -17.24
N GLN A 128 61.34 26.55 -16.14
CA GLN A 128 61.57 25.13 -15.76
C GLN A 128 60.43 24.52 -14.95
N LEU A 129 59.43 25.31 -14.52
CA LEU A 129 58.24 24.79 -13.84
C LEU A 129 57.15 24.30 -14.82
N THR A 130 57.10 24.81 -16.05
CA THR A 130 56.15 24.37 -17.09
C THR A 130 56.63 23.13 -17.85
N ALA A 131 57.95 22.93 -18.02
CA ALA A 131 58.49 21.75 -18.70
C ALA A 131 58.38 20.46 -17.85
N ARG A 132 58.45 20.55 -16.51
CA ARG A 132 58.20 19.39 -15.63
C ARG A 132 56.72 19.04 -15.46
N LEU A 133 55.82 19.98 -15.71
CA LEU A 133 54.38 19.73 -15.74
C LEU A 133 53.90 19.18 -17.10
N SER A 134 54.65 19.42 -18.19
CA SER A 134 54.29 18.93 -19.53
C SER A 134 54.84 17.54 -19.86
N ALA A 135 55.77 17.00 -19.07
CA ALA A 135 56.29 15.63 -19.21
C ALA A 135 55.44 14.57 -18.46
N ALA A 136 54.37 14.97 -17.77
CA ALA A 136 53.51 14.08 -16.97
C ALA A 136 52.09 13.88 -17.55
N THR A 137 51.86 14.24 -18.80
CA THR A 137 50.64 13.84 -19.52
C THR A 137 51.02 13.08 -20.78
N ALA A 138 51.49 11.84 -20.59
CA ALA A 138 51.23 10.84 -21.62
C ALA A 138 49.70 10.78 -21.77
N PRO A 139 49.12 11.01 -22.98
CA PRO A 139 47.70 10.81 -23.17
C PRO A 139 47.40 9.37 -22.74
N PHE A 140 46.44 9.22 -21.83
CA PHE A 140 46.03 7.92 -21.33
C PHE A 140 45.63 7.03 -22.52
N ASP A 141 46.48 6.05 -22.85
CA ASP A 141 46.17 5.13 -23.94
C ASP A 141 45.13 4.12 -23.45
N TRP A 142 43.86 4.44 -23.68
CA TRP A 142 42.72 3.61 -23.32
C TRP A 142 42.83 2.19 -23.91
N ARG A 143 43.67 1.98 -24.95
CA ARG A 143 43.97 0.64 -25.50
C ARG A 143 44.52 -0.30 -24.45
N LEU A 144 45.19 0.20 -23.41
CA LEU A 144 45.66 -0.61 -22.27
C LEU A 144 44.52 -1.18 -21.42
N LEU A 145 43.34 -0.55 -21.41
CA LEU A 145 42.15 -1.06 -20.72
C LEU A 145 41.32 -2.03 -21.57
N THR A 146 41.55 -2.06 -22.88
CA THR A 146 40.71 -2.84 -23.81
C THR A 146 40.68 -4.34 -23.51
N PRO A 147 41.76 -5.02 -23.10
CA PRO A 147 41.69 -6.44 -22.75
C PRO A 147 40.80 -6.69 -21.52
N TRP A 148 40.79 -5.78 -20.55
CA TRP A 148 39.96 -5.87 -19.34
C TRP A 148 38.49 -5.63 -19.65
N ILE A 149 38.17 -4.65 -20.51
CA ILE A 149 36.80 -4.36 -20.95
C ILE A 149 36.25 -5.54 -21.76
N VAL A 150 37.04 -6.08 -22.70
CA VAL A 150 36.68 -7.27 -23.46
C VAL A 150 36.53 -8.48 -22.53
N GLY A 151 37.42 -8.66 -21.56
CA GLY A 151 37.35 -9.73 -20.56
C GLY A 151 36.06 -9.67 -19.74
N LEU A 152 35.68 -8.49 -19.26
CA LEU A 152 34.42 -8.28 -18.52
C LEU A 152 33.19 -8.52 -19.39
N TYR A 153 33.21 -8.04 -20.63
CA TYR A 153 32.15 -8.30 -21.61
C TYR A 153 32.00 -9.80 -21.89
N LEU A 154 33.10 -10.51 -22.16
CA LEU A 154 33.09 -11.95 -22.40
C LEU A 154 32.60 -12.73 -21.18
N ALA A 155 32.98 -12.33 -19.96
CA ALA A 155 32.45 -12.93 -18.74
C ALA A 155 30.92 -12.77 -18.64
N GLY A 156 30.39 -11.60 -19.01
CA GLY A 156 28.95 -11.36 -19.10
C GLY A 156 28.25 -12.23 -20.15
N VAL A 157 28.84 -12.35 -21.35
CA VAL A 157 28.34 -13.22 -22.42
C VAL A 157 28.33 -14.68 -21.98
N VAL A 158 29.41 -15.18 -21.35
CA VAL A 158 29.50 -16.55 -20.83
C VAL A 158 28.43 -16.78 -19.76
N LEU A 159 28.24 -15.85 -18.82
CA LEU A 159 27.19 -15.95 -17.80
C LEU A 159 25.80 -16.05 -18.43
N MET A 160 25.51 -15.21 -19.43
CA MET A 160 24.22 -15.23 -20.13
C MET A 160 24.04 -16.49 -20.98
N LEU A 161 25.12 -16.98 -21.60
CA LEU A 161 25.11 -18.22 -22.36
C LEU A 161 24.88 -19.44 -21.45
N VAL A 162 25.54 -19.50 -20.29
CA VAL A 162 25.30 -20.54 -19.28
C VAL A 162 23.85 -20.50 -18.80
N ARG A 163 23.29 -19.31 -18.56
CA ARG A 163 21.87 -19.14 -18.22
C ARG A 163 20.94 -19.64 -19.34
N LEU A 164 21.26 -19.34 -20.59
CA LEU A 164 20.50 -19.80 -21.76
C LEU A 164 20.58 -21.33 -21.89
N LEU A 165 21.77 -21.91 -21.78
CA LEU A 165 21.99 -23.36 -21.83
C LEU A 165 21.29 -24.07 -20.68
N ALA A 166 21.37 -23.55 -19.45
CA ALA A 166 20.65 -24.09 -18.30
C ALA A 166 19.12 -24.08 -18.52
N SER A 167 18.58 -23.01 -19.11
CA SER A 167 17.16 -22.94 -19.47
C SER A 167 16.78 -23.97 -20.54
N HIS A 168 17.66 -24.19 -21.53
CA HIS A 168 17.46 -25.20 -22.57
C HIS A 168 17.52 -26.62 -22.01
N PHE A 169 18.51 -26.94 -21.17
CA PHE A 169 18.63 -28.24 -20.52
C PHE A 169 17.42 -28.54 -19.62
N ARG A 170 16.87 -27.53 -18.94
CA ARG A 170 15.63 -27.69 -18.17
C ARG A 170 14.46 -28.11 -19.06
N ILE A 171 14.28 -27.46 -20.22
CA ILE A 171 13.22 -27.82 -21.18
C ILE A 171 13.45 -29.22 -21.75
N VAL A 172 14.70 -29.59 -22.07
CA VAL A 172 15.05 -30.93 -22.55
C VAL A 172 14.74 -31.99 -21.48
N ARG A 173 15.04 -31.72 -20.20
CA ARG A 173 14.71 -32.62 -19.09
C ARG A 173 13.21 -32.80 -18.94
N VAL A 174 12.45 -31.70 -18.99
CA VAL A 174 10.97 -31.72 -18.94
C VAL A 174 10.37 -32.51 -20.11
N ARG A 175 10.95 -32.37 -21.31
CA ARG A 175 10.54 -33.14 -22.49
C ARG A 175 10.83 -34.64 -22.34
N LYS A 176 11.94 -35.03 -21.69
CA LYS A 176 12.24 -36.45 -21.43
C LYS A 176 11.26 -37.10 -20.45
N THR A 177 10.65 -36.31 -19.56
CA THR A 177 9.60 -36.78 -18.65
C THR A 177 8.19 -36.67 -19.24
N ALA A 178 8.06 -36.26 -20.51
CA ALA A 178 6.78 -36.11 -21.18
C ALA A 178 6.26 -37.44 -21.70
N THR A 179 4.98 -37.72 -21.46
CA THR A 179 4.29 -38.87 -22.06
C THR A 179 3.69 -38.45 -23.40
N LEU A 180 4.11 -39.10 -24.48
CA LEU A 180 3.57 -38.84 -25.83
C LEU A 180 2.11 -39.26 -25.89
N ILE A 181 1.25 -38.40 -26.43
CA ILE A 181 -0.16 -38.70 -26.70
C ILE A 181 -0.25 -39.07 -28.19
N SER A 182 -0.39 -40.36 -28.47
CA SER A 182 -0.40 -40.88 -29.85
C SER A 182 -1.80 -41.03 -30.43
N GLU A 183 -2.83 -41.19 -29.58
CA GLU A 183 -4.22 -41.48 -29.99
C GLU A 183 -5.22 -40.69 -29.13
N GLY A 184 -6.43 -40.48 -29.65
CA GLY A 184 -7.56 -39.86 -28.95
C GLY A 184 -7.95 -38.44 -29.44
N PRO A 185 -9.01 -37.86 -28.86
CA PRO A 185 -9.67 -36.65 -29.40
C PRO A 185 -8.74 -35.43 -29.55
N CYS A 186 -7.76 -35.29 -28.66
CA CYS A 186 -6.79 -34.19 -28.73
C CYS A 186 -5.87 -34.29 -29.96
N VAL A 187 -5.49 -35.52 -30.32
CA VAL A 187 -4.61 -35.80 -31.46
C VAL A 187 -5.37 -35.61 -32.77
N GLU A 188 -6.66 -35.94 -32.80
CA GLU A 188 -7.58 -35.70 -33.92
C GLU A 188 -7.85 -34.21 -34.15
N ILE A 189 -8.15 -33.45 -33.10
CA ILE A 189 -8.29 -31.98 -33.17
C ILE A 189 -7.00 -31.35 -33.70
N LEU A 190 -5.85 -31.78 -33.19
CA LEU A 190 -4.55 -31.30 -33.66
C LEU A 190 -4.30 -31.67 -35.14
N ALA A 191 -4.72 -32.86 -35.58
CA ALA A 191 -4.62 -33.29 -36.98
C ALA A 191 -5.43 -32.37 -37.90
N ARG A 192 -6.70 -32.16 -37.52
CA ARG A 192 -7.66 -31.33 -38.26
C ARG A 192 -7.17 -29.88 -38.36
N LEU A 193 -6.77 -29.28 -37.23
CA LEU A 193 -6.24 -27.91 -37.22
C LEU A 193 -4.93 -27.79 -38.03
N SER A 194 -4.03 -28.79 -37.93
CA SER A 194 -2.78 -28.80 -38.70
C SER A 194 -3.03 -28.86 -40.21
N ALA A 195 -4.04 -29.63 -40.64
CA ALA A 195 -4.48 -29.70 -42.03
C ALA A 195 -5.13 -28.39 -42.47
N GLN A 196 -6.06 -27.84 -41.67
CA GLN A 196 -6.68 -26.53 -41.96
C GLN A 196 -5.65 -25.42 -42.11
N TRP A 197 -4.55 -25.47 -41.36
CA TRP A 197 -3.51 -24.44 -41.36
C TRP A 197 -2.38 -24.72 -42.36
N ASN A 198 -2.51 -25.77 -43.18
CA ASN A 198 -1.51 -26.20 -44.16
C ASN A 198 -0.09 -26.27 -43.56
N LEU A 199 0.04 -26.85 -42.37
CA LEU A 199 1.35 -27.00 -41.72
C LEU A 199 2.15 -28.09 -42.42
N LYS A 200 3.38 -27.75 -42.85
CA LYS A 200 4.30 -28.70 -43.52
C LYS A 200 4.75 -29.85 -42.62
N VAL A 201 4.76 -29.63 -41.31
CA VAL A 201 5.16 -30.62 -40.30
C VAL A 201 4.08 -30.65 -39.23
N ARG A 202 3.46 -31.82 -39.03
CA ARG A 202 2.51 -32.03 -37.94
C ARG A 202 3.26 -32.08 -36.60
N PRO A 203 2.94 -31.23 -35.63
CA PRO A 203 3.61 -31.27 -34.34
C PRO A 203 3.19 -32.50 -33.54
N ALA A 204 4.12 -33.04 -32.76
CA ALA A 204 3.82 -34.08 -31.78
C ALA A 204 3.09 -33.47 -30.57
N LEU A 205 2.20 -34.25 -29.94
CA LEU A 205 1.49 -33.83 -28.73
C LEU A 205 2.01 -34.63 -27.54
N ALA A 206 2.41 -33.97 -26.46
CA ALA A 206 2.88 -34.64 -25.26
C ALA A 206 2.27 -34.02 -23.99
N CYS A 207 1.99 -34.86 -22.99
CA CYS A 207 1.51 -34.44 -21.68
C CYS A 207 2.65 -34.39 -20.66
N VAL A 208 2.67 -33.35 -19.83
CA VAL A 208 3.70 -33.12 -18.81
C VAL A 208 3.07 -32.51 -17.55
N GLU A 209 3.36 -33.07 -16.38
CA GLU A 209 2.87 -32.54 -15.08
C GLU A 209 3.62 -31.29 -14.60
N GLN A 210 4.87 -31.12 -15.01
CA GLN A 210 5.79 -30.08 -14.54
C GLN A 210 5.57 -28.70 -15.19
N ILE A 211 4.65 -28.60 -16.16
CA ILE A 211 4.27 -27.33 -16.81
C ILE A 211 2.87 -26.92 -16.40
N VAL A 212 2.67 -25.63 -16.26
CA VAL A 212 1.44 -25.04 -15.71
C VAL A 212 0.55 -24.45 -16.82
N VAL A 213 1.10 -24.30 -18.02
CA VAL A 213 0.50 -23.66 -19.19
C VAL A 213 1.00 -24.37 -20.45
N PRO A 214 0.19 -24.44 -21.52
CA PRO A 214 0.60 -25.01 -22.80
C PRO A 214 1.79 -24.26 -23.36
N GLN A 215 2.73 -25.00 -23.97
CA GLN A 215 3.90 -24.43 -24.63
C GLN A 215 4.35 -25.29 -25.81
N VAL A 216 4.74 -24.67 -26.91
CA VAL A 216 5.45 -25.34 -28.02
C VAL A 216 6.96 -25.37 -27.76
N THR A 217 7.58 -26.53 -28.00
CA THR A 217 9.03 -26.72 -27.92
C THR A 217 9.58 -27.48 -29.14
N GLY A 218 10.86 -27.25 -29.47
CA GLY A 218 11.54 -27.95 -30.58
C GLY A 218 11.52 -27.17 -31.91
N LEU A 219 12.70 -26.78 -32.41
CA LEU A 219 12.84 -25.95 -33.62
C LEU A 219 12.56 -26.70 -34.92
N LEU A 220 13.10 -27.90 -35.08
CA LEU A 220 12.97 -28.71 -36.31
C LEU A 220 11.81 -29.72 -36.24
N ARG A 221 11.45 -30.15 -35.03
CA ARG A 221 10.34 -31.08 -34.76
C ARG A 221 9.48 -30.50 -33.63
N PRO A 222 8.54 -29.58 -33.96
CA PRO A 222 7.74 -28.91 -32.95
C PRO A 222 6.90 -29.93 -32.18
N THR A 223 6.88 -29.79 -30.87
CA THR A 223 6.11 -30.61 -29.94
C THR A 223 5.29 -29.68 -29.05
N VAL A 224 3.97 -29.83 -29.09
CA VAL A 224 3.05 -29.12 -28.20
C VAL A 224 3.02 -29.86 -26.87
N LEU A 225 3.46 -29.19 -25.80
CA LEU A 225 3.42 -29.72 -24.45
C LEU A 225 2.17 -29.21 -23.75
N LEU A 226 1.32 -30.13 -23.28
CA LEU A 226 0.12 -29.82 -22.51
C LEU A 226 0.29 -30.21 -21.03
N PRO A 227 -0.08 -29.32 -20.09
CA PRO A 227 -0.26 -29.71 -18.71
C PRO A 227 -1.33 -30.79 -18.54
N ALA A 228 -1.08 -31.80 -17.72
CA ALA A 228 -2.08 -32.82 -17.35
C ALA A 228 -3.36 -32.18 -16.75
N SER A 229 -3.20 -31.07 -16.02
CA SER A 229 -4.29 -30.30 -15.44
C SER A 229 -5.19 -29.62 -16.46
N ILE A 230 -4.68 -29.33 -17.66
CA ILE A 230 -5.42 -28.69 -18.75
C ILE A 230 -6.27 -29.73 -19.49
N LEU A 231 -5.74 -30.93 -19.71
CA LEU A 231 -6.47 -32.03 -20.35
C LEU A 231 -7.73 -32.45 -19.58
N SER A 232 -7.71 -32.33 -18.25
CA SER A 232 -8.85 -32.69 -17.37
C SER A 232 -9.81 -31.53 -17.07
N SER A 233 -9.42 -30.27 -17.34
CA SER A 233 -10.16 -29.08 -16.85
C SER A 233 -10.73 -28.19 -17.95
N LEU A 234 -10.43 -28.45 -19.23
CA LEU A 234 -10.91 -27.67 -20.38
C LEU A 234 -11.85 -28.51 -21.24
N SER A 235 -12.93 -27.89 -21.71
CA SER A 235 -13.82 -28.53 -22.68
C SER A 235 -13.13 -28.71 -24.04
N ALA A 236 -13.60 -29.64 -24.87
CA ALA A 236 -13.02 -29.92 -26.20
C ALA A 236 -12.89 -28.65 -27.07
N GLY A 237 -13.89 -27.75 -27.03
CA GLY A 237 -13.84 -26.49 -27.78
C GLY A 237 -12.90 -25.44 -27.19
N GLU A 238 -12.72 -25.40 -25.87
CA GLU A 238 -11.69 -24.54 -25.25
C GLU A 238 -10.29 -25.10 -25.54
N LEU A 239 -10.12 -26.42 -25.52
CA LEU A 239 -8.86 -27.07 -25.87
C LEU A 239 -8.49 -26.85 -27.33
N GLU A 240 -9.45 -26.92 -28.25
CA GLU A 240 -9.27 -26.59 -29.66
C GLU A 240 -8.77 -25.15 -29.86
N LEU A 241 -9.35 -24.18 -29.16
CA LEU A 241 -8.92 -22.78 -29.18
C LEU A 241 -7.49 -22.60 -28.66
N ILE A 242 -7.11 -23.34 -27.62
CA ILE A 242 -5.77 -23.30 -27.06
C ILE A 242 -4.75 -24.00 -27.98
N LEU A 243 -5.12 -25.13 -28.59
CA LEU A 243 -4.27 -25.80 -29.58
C LEU A 243 -4.08 -24.95 -30.83
N ALA A 244 -5.13 -24.27 -31.30
CA ALA A 244 -5.02 -23.28 -32.38
C ALA A 244 -4.01 -22.18 -32.01
N HIS A 245 -4.05 -21.63 -30.79
CA HIS A 245 -3.06 -20.66 -30.32
C HIS A 245 -1.62 -21.19 -30.37
N GLU A 246 -1.40 -22.42 -29.89
CA GLU A 246 -0.05 -23.03 -29.92
C GLU A 246 0.41 -23.34 -31.35
N LEU A 247 -0.49 -23.78 -32.23
CA LEU A 247 -0.19 -23.93 -33.65
C LEU A 247 0.18 -22.60 -34.32
N ALA A 248 -0.26 -21.45 -33.78
CA ALA A 248 -0.01 -20.14 -34.39
C ALA A 248 1.45 -19.76 -34.25
N HIS A 249 2.04 -20.13 -33.11
CA HIS A 249 3.48 -20.03 -32.90
C HIS A 249 4.28 -20.89 -33.89
N ILE A 250 3.78 -22.08 -34.27
CA ILE A 250 4.44 -22.96 -35.23
C ILE A 250 4.34 -22.38 -36.64
N ARG A 251 3.13 -22.00 -37.08
CA ARG A 251 2.88 -21.42 -38.42
C ARG A 251 3.73 -20.17 -38.66
N ARG A 252 3.87 -19.33 -37.64
CA ARG A 252 4.63 -18.06 -37.70
C ARG A 252 6.12 -18.21 -37.43
N HIS A 253 6.62 -19.44 -37.24
CA HIS A 253 8.03 -19.73 -36.95
C HIS A 253 8.56 -18.99 -35.72
N ASP A 254 7.70 -18.75 -34.73
CA ASP A 254 8.00 -17.91 -33.57
C ASP A 254 9.13 -18.48 -32.69
N LEU A 255 9.38 -19.79 -32.76
CA LEU A 255 10.51 -20.43 -32.07
C LEU A 255 11.86 -19.95 -32.61
N TRP A 256 11.97 -19.67 -33.91
CA TRP A 256 13.18 -19.12 -34.53
C TRP A 256 13.39 -17.66 -34.13
N VAL A 257 12.32 -16.87 -34.09
CA VAL A 257 12.37 -15.48 -33.63
C VAL A 257 12.74 -15.43 -32.14
N ASN A 258 12.18 -16.30 -31.31
CA ASN A 258 12.55 -16.41 -29.90
C ASN A 258 14.02 -16.81 -29.73
N LEU A 259 14.53 -17.75 -30.52
CA LEU A 259 15.97 -18.09 -30.50
C LEU A 259 16.84 -16.88 -30.86
N LEU A 260 16.48 -16.15 -31.93
CA LEU A 260 17.18 -14.91 -32.32
C LEU A 260 17.15 -13.87 -31.19
N GLN A 261 16.00 -13.66 -30.54
CA GLN A 261 15.87 -12.77 -29.38
C GLN A 261 16.82 -13.17 -28.25
N ARG A 262 16.88 -14.48 -27.90
CA ARG A 262 17.75 -14.95 -26.81
C ARG A 262 19.23 -14.84 -27.16
N LEU A 263 19.61 -15.11 -28.40
CA LEU A 263 21.00 -14.93 -28.84
C LEU A 263 21.38 -13.44 -28.84
N ALA A 264 20.48 -12.57 -29.28
CA ALA A 264 20.69 -11.12 -29.20
C ALA A 264 20.82 -10.65 -27.75
N GLU A 265 19.94 -11.09 -26.84
CA GLU A 265 20.00 -10.79 -25.40
C GLU A 265 21.32 -11.26 -24.75
N VAL A 266 21.91 -12.37 -25.21
CA VAL A 266 23.20 -12.87 -24.71
C VAL A 266 24.34 -11.96 -25.14
N VAL A 267 24.40 -11.59 -26.42
CA VAL A 267 25.51 -10.79 -26.99
C VAL A 267 25.40 -9.33 -26.57
N LEU A 268 24.19 -8.79 -26.52
CA LEU A 268 23.92 -7.37 -26.26
C LEU A 268 23.24 -7.16 -24.91
N PHE A 269 23.57 -7.99 -23.92
CA PHE A 269 22.96 -7.99 -22.58
C PHE A 269 23.02 -6.63 -21.87
N PHE A 270 24.01 -5.80 -22.22
CA PHE A 270 24.22 -4.47 -21.67
C PHE A 270 23.34 -3.38 -22.31
N ASN A 271 22.64 -3.67 -23.43
CA ASN A 271 21.86 -2.67 -24.16
C ASN A 271 20.38 -2.63 -23.70
N PRO A 272 19.94 -1.58 -22.96
CA PRO A 272 18.57 -1.50 -22.46
C PRO A 272 17.51 -1.33 -23.58
N ALA A 273 17.87 -0.74 -24.71
CA ALA A 273 16.95 -0.58 -25.85
C ALA A 273 16.64 -1.93 -26.51
N LEU A 274 17.63 -2.85 -26.54
CA LEU A 274 17.39 -4.22 -27.00
C LEU A 274 16.44 -4.98 -26.08
N TRP A 275 16.58 -4.84 -24.76
CA TRP A 275 15.63 -5.44 -23.80
C TRP A 275 14.20 -4.94 -24.00
N TYR A 276 14.03 -3.65 -24.28
CA TYR A 276 12.73 -3.09 -24.67
C TYR A 276 12.19 -3.71 -25.96
N LEU A 277 13.04 -3.79 -26.99
CA LEU A 277 12.68 -4.39 -28.28
C LEU A 277 12.24 -5.85 -28.12
N SER A 278 13.00 -6.65 -27.37
CA SER A 278 12.68 -8.05 -27.09
C SER A 278 11.39 -8.22 -26.29
N HIS A 279 11.15 -7.36 -25.29
CA HIS A 279 9.89 -7.36 -24.55
C HIS A 279 8.70 -7.03 -25.46
N ARG A 280 8.85 -6.03 -26.34
CA ARG A 280 7.80 -5.61 -27.27
C ARG A 280 7.49 -6.68 -28.32
N ILE A 281 8.51 -7.33 -28.88
CA ILE A 281 8.35 -8.47 -29.79
C ILE A 281 7.60 -9.61 -29.08
N SER A 282 7.96 -9.91 -27.83
CA SER A 282 7.30 -10.98 -27.05
C SER A 282 5.82 -10.69 -26.83
N LEU A 283 5.44 -9.43 -26.60
CA LEU A 283 4.04 -9.03 -26.42
C LEU A 283 3.26 -9.06 -27.74
N LEU A 284 3.82 -8.47 -28.80
CA LEU A 284 3.19 -8.44 -30.13
C LEU A 284 3.04 -9.86 -30.70
N ARG A 285 3.98 -10.76 -30.39
CA ARG A 285 3.90 -12.17 -30.76
C ARG A 285 2.60 -12.81 -30.23
N GLU A 286 2.32 -12.65 -28.95
CA GLU A 286 1.10 -13.18 -28.32
C GLU A 286 -0.15 -12.56 -28.94
N TYR A 287 -0.17 -11.23 -29.17
CA TYR A 287 -1.31 -10.57 -29.80
C TYR A 287 -1.61 -11.07 -31.21
N CYS A 288 -0.58 -11.31 -32.03
CA CYS A 288 -0.78 -11.88 -33.36
C CYS A 288 -1.33 -13.31 -33.29
N CYS A 289 -0.86 -14.13 -32.34
CA CYS A 289 -1.41 -15.48 -32.15
C CYS A 289 -2.86 -15.43 -31.64
N ASP A 290 -3.19 -14.50 -30.75
CA ASP A 290 -4.54 -14.26 -30.25
C ASP A 290 -5.51 -13.89 -31.40
N GLU A 291 -5.08 -12.99 -32.30
CA GLU A 291 -5.87 -12.58 -33.47
C GLU A 291 -6.03 -13.72 -34.48
N MET A 292 -4.94 -14.44 -34.79
CA MET A 292 -4.98 -15.58 -35.73
C MET A 292 -5.88 -16.72 -35.23
N THR A 293 -5.88 -16.98 -33.92
CA THR A 293 -6.75 -17.98 -33.29
C THR A 293 -8.22 -17.58 -33.42
N CYS A 294 -8.56 -16.31 -33.20
CA CYS A 294 -9.93 -15.81 -33.34
C CYS A 294 -10.40 -15.80 -34.81
N GLN A 295 -9.52 -15.51 -35.76
CA GLN A 295 -9.83 -15.45 -37.19
C GLN A 295 -9.99 -16.84 -37.82
N ASN A 296 -9.28 -17.86 -37.33
CA ASN A 296 -9.43 -19.20 -37.89
C ASN A 296 -10.77 -19.86 -37.53
N ASN A 297 -11.32 -19.52 -36.36
CA ASN A 297 -12.57 -20.10 -35.85
C ASN A 297 -13.85 -19.46 -36.44
N THR A 298 -13.71 -18.54 -37.41
CA THR A 298 -14.86 -17.92 -38.11
C THR A 298 -15.31 -18.70 -39.34
N ASN A 299 -14.58 -19.74 -39.76
CA ASN A 299 -14.94 -20.56 -40.92
C ASN A 299 -16.15 -21.49 -40.67
N GLU A 300 -16.58 -21.67 -39.41
CA GLU A 300 -17.75 -22.49 -39.01
C GLU A 300 -18.98 -21.64 -38.62
N HIS A 301 -19.30 -20.55 -39.35
CA HIS A 301 -20.49 -19.69 -39.14
C HIS A 301 -20.53 -18.86 -37.84
N ARG A 302 -19.47 -18.83 -37.03
CA ARG A 302 -19.43 -18.02 -35.80
C ARG A 302 -18.97 -16.57 -36.07
N PRO A 303 -19.73 -15.54 -35.66
CA PRO A 303 -19.29 -14.14 -35.75
C PRO A 303 -17.98 -13.89 -34.98
N LEU A 304 -17.12 -13.00 -35.50
CA LEU A 304 -15.80 -12.68 -34.91
C LEU A 304 -15.91 -12.22 -33.44
N ALA A 305 -16.99 -11.54 -33.07
CA ALA A 305 -17.24 -11.11 -31.69
C ALA A 305 -17.40 -12.31 -30.75
N GLU A 306 -18.13 -13.34 -31.18
CA GLU A 306 -18.33 -14.56 -30.39
C GLU A 306 -17.05 -15.40 -30.33
N ALA A 307 -16.28 -15.47 -31.42
CA ALA A 307 -14.98 -16.13 -31.43
C ALA A 307 -14.00 -15.50 -30.42
N ARG A 308 -13.99 -14.16 -30.31
CA ARG A 308 -13.19 -13.42 -29.30
C ARG A 308 -13.64 -13.68 -27.87
N VAL A 309 -14.95 -13.78 -27.62
CA VAL A 309 -15.51 -14.12 -26.31
C VAL A 309 -15.17 -15.56 -25.92
N ALA A 310 -15.30 -16.50 -26.84
CA ALA A 310 -14.95 -17.90 -26.60
C ALA A 310 -13.46 -18.06 -26.30
N TYR A 311 -12.59 -17.43 -27.10
CA TYR A 311 -11.15 -17.47 -26.92
C TYR A 311 -10.69 -16.80 -25.61
N SER A 312 -11.20 -15.60 -25.29
CA SER A 312 -10.89 -14.94 -24.02
C SER A 312 -11.35 -15.73 -22.80
N THR A 313 -12.47 -16.45 -22.91
CA THR A 313 -12.95 -17.36 -21.86
C THR A 313 -12.01 -18.56 -21.68
N ALA A 314 -11.54 -19.16 -22.79
CA ALA A 314 -10.57 -20.25 -22.76
C ALA A 314 -9.23 -19.79 -22.13
N LEU A 315 -8.73 -18.60 -22.50
CA LEU A 315 -7.52 -18.00 -21.90
C LEU A 315 -7.66 -17.78 -20.40
N LEU A 316 -8.81 -17.25 -19.95
CA LEU A 316 -9.08 -17.04 -18.53
C LEU A 316 -9.18 -18.37 -17.78
N ARG A 317 -9.71 -19.43 -18.40
CA ARG A 317 -9.77 -20.75 -17.79
C ARG A 317 -8.40 -21.40 -17.66
N VAL A 318 -7.55 -21.29 -18.68
CA VAL A 318 -6.14 -21.70 -18.59
C VAL A 318 -5.43 -20.96 -17.46
N ALA A 319 -5.66 -19.64 -17.33
CA ALA A 319 -5.09 -18.85 -16.25
C ALA A 319 -5.61 -19.27 -14.86
N GLU A 320 -6.89 -19.62 -14.75
CA GLU A 320 -7.50 -20.11 -13.52
C GLU A 320 -6.92 -21.48 -13.10
N VAL A 321 -6.81 -22.42 -14.04
CA VAL A 321 -6.20 -23.75 -13.82
C VAL A 321 -4.71 -23.61 -13.46
N ALA A 322 -4.01 -22.71 -14.13
CA ALA A 322 -2.62 -22.36 -13.86
C ALA A 322 -2.42 -21.71 -12.48
N HIS A 323 -3.39 -20.94 -11.99
CA HIS A 323 -3.32 -20.32 -10.67
C HIS A 323 -3.57 -21.33 -9.56
N ARG A 324 -4.52 -22.26 -9.74
CA ARG A 324 -4.83 -23.31 -8.76
C ARG A 324 -3.68 -24.29 -8.53
N SER A 325 -2.86 -24.52 -9.55
CA SER A 325 -1.68 -25.40 -9.50
C SER A 325 -0.41 -24.73 -8.93
N ARG A 326 -0.44 -23.43 -8.61
CA ARG A 326 0.71 -22.64 -8.10
C ARG A 326 0.86 -22.58 -6.58
N LEU A 327 0.15 -23.42 -5.81
CA LEU A 327 0.21 -23.44 -4.34
C LEU A 327 1.39 -24.24 -3.74
N SER A 328 2.50 -24.41 -4.47
CA SER A 328 3.78 -24.84 -3.85
C SER A 328 4.86 -23.77 -4.02
N GLU A 329 5.25 -23.14 -2.91
CA GLU A 329 6.36 -22.22 -2.76
C GLU A 329 7.70 -22.90 -3.08
N GLN A 330 8.14 -22.95 -4.34
CA GLN A 330 9.57 -23.19 -4.64
C GLN A 330 10.08 -22.79 -6.03
N GLN A 331 9.31 -22.07 -6.85
CA GLN A 331 9.78 -21.71 -8.21
C GLN A 331 9.63 -20.22 -8.55
N LEU A 332 9.85 -19.33 -7.58
CA LEU A 332 9.82 -17.87 -7.77
C LEU A 332 11.08 -17.31 -8.46
N THR A 333 12.20 -18.03 -8.50
CA THR A 333 13.47 -17.53 -9.06
C THR A 333 13.68 -17.81 -10.55
N SER A 334 12.89 -18.69 -11.20
CA SER A 334 13.07 -19.01 -12.63
C SER A 334 12.13 -18.30 -13.61
N LEU A 335 11.27 -17.39 -13.15
CA LEU A 335 10.20 -16.78 -13.96
C LEU A 335 10.49 -15.38 -14.51
N SER A 336 11.66 -14.80 -14.24
CA SER A 336 12.06 -13.50 -14.78
C SER A 336 12.43 -13.51 -16.28
N ALA A 337 12.54 -14.69 -16.91
CA ALA A 337 12.86 -14.82 -18.34
C ALA A 337 11.64 -15.08 -19.24
N ALA A 338 10.45 -15.35 -18.69
CA ALA A 338 9.28 -15.79 -19.47
C ALA A 338 8.10 -14.81 -19.52
N GLY A 339 8.20 -13.62 -18.91
CA GLY A 339 7.22 -12.53 -19.08
C GLY A 339 5.77 -12.94 -18.81
N ARG A 340 5.44 -13.28 -17.55
CA ARG A 340 4.06 -13.68 -17.15
C ARG A 340 3.65 -13.10 -15.80
N SER A 341 3.23 -11.84 -15.79
CA SER A 341 2.55 -11.21 -14.64
C SER A 341 1.02 -11.18 -14.85
N PRO A 342 0.19 -11.11 -13.78
CA PRO A 342 -1.28 -10.99 -13.87
C PRO A 342 -1.76 -9.82 -14.74
N SER A 343 -0.89 -8.84 -15.02
CA SER A 343 -1.18 -7.70 -15.87
C SER A 343 -1.20 -8.03 -17.38
N GLU A 344 -0.60 -9.13 -17.84
CA GLU A 344 -0.48 -9.45 -19.28
C GLU A 344 -1.70 -10.17 -19.86
N ILE A 345 -2.30 -11.12 -19.13
CA ILE A 345 -3.57 -11.75 -19.56
C ILE A 345 -4.68 -10.70 -19.68
N ARG A 346 -4.75 -9.77 -18.71
CA ARG A 346 -5.67 -8.62 -18.78
C ARG A 346 -5.45 -7.80 -20.05
N ARG A 347 -4.19 -7.57 -20.45
CA ARG A 347 -3.85 -6.81 -21.65
C ARG A 347 -4.28 -7.53 -22.93
N ARG A 348 -4.02 -8.85 -23.03
CA ARG A 348 -4.44 -9.70 -24.14
C ARG A 348 -5.97 -9.71 -24.31
N VAL A 349 -6.71 -9.91 -23.21
CA VAL A 349 -8.18 -9.89 -23.22
C VAL A 349 -8.72 -8.50 -23.58
N ALA A 350 -8.23 -7.43 -22.97
CA ALA A 350 -8.67 -6.06 -23.28
C ALA A 350 -8.41 -5.69 -24.75
N ARG A 351 -7.29 -6.15 -25.32
CA ARG A 351 -6.96 -5.90 -26.72
C ARG A 351 -7.89 -6.61 -27.70
N LEU A 352 -8.31 -7.84 -27.41
CA LEU A 352 -9.29 -8.59 -28.22
C LEU A 352 -10.61 -7.81 -28.40
N PHE A 353 -11.00 -7.01 -27.39
CA PHE A 353 -12.21 -6.18 -27.40
C PHE A 353 -11.99 -4.72 -27.83
N GLY A 354 -10.80 -4.39 -28.37
CA GLY A 354 -10.55 -3.10 -28.98
C GLY A 354 -10.14 -1.98 -28.02
N GLU A 355 -9.87 -2.26 -26.73
CA GLU A 355 -9.38 -1.23 -25.82
C GLU A 355 -7.97 -0.75 -26.21
N PRO A 356 -7.74 0.58 -26.35
CA PRO A 356 -6.41 1.14 -26.52
C PRO A 356 -5.70 1.18 -25.17
N LEU A 357 -4.75 0.27 -24.96
CA LEU A 357 -3.92 0.29 -23.76
C LEU A 357 -2.77 1.30 -23.96
N ASN A 358 -2.82 2.41 -23.23
CA ASN A 358 -1.71 3.36 -23.17
C ASN A 358 -0.56 2.74 -22.35
N GLU A 359 0.45 2.25 -23.06
CA GLU A 359 1.62 1.61 -22.45
C GLU A 359 2.66 2.67 -22.04
N PRO A 360 3.02 2.77 -20.74
CA PRO A 360 4.23 3.48 -20.34
C PRO A 360 5.45 2.65 -20.72
N LEU A 361 6.49 3.31 -21.23
CA LEU A 361 7.82 2.72 -21.44
C LEU A 361 8.29 2.13 -20.10
N PRO A 362 8.59 0.82 -19.99
CA PRO A 362 9.11 0.21 -18.76
C PRO A 362 10.60 0.47 -18.68
N VAL A 363 11.02 1.73 -18.73
CA VAL A 363 12.38 2.13 -18.47
C VAL A 363 12.39 2.67 -17.05
N SER A 364 13.18 2.07 -16.16
CA SER A 364 13.37 2.64 -14.83
C SER A 364 13.83 4.09 -14.98
N ARG A 365 13.43 4.99 -14.06
CA ARG A 365 13.84 6.40 -14.10
C ARG A 365 15.36 6.57 -14.24
N GLY A 366 16.14 5.63 -13.69
CA GLY A 366 17.59 5.54 -13.87
C GLY A 366 18.03 5.21 -15.31
N GLY A 367 17.33 4.31 -16.00
CA GLY A 367 17.61 3.93 -17.40
C GLY A 367 17.41 5.06 -18.41
N ILE A 368 16.39 5.91 -18.19
CA ILE A 368 16.13 7.11 -19.01
C ILE A 368 17.21 8.16 -18.75
N CYS A 369 17.59 8.39 -17.49
CA CYS A 369 18.69 9.29 -17.15
C CYS A 369 20.02 8.81 -17.72
N THR A 370 20.35 7.52 -17.63
CA THR A 370 21.57 6.98 -18.27
C THR A 370 21.53 7.07 -19.79
N LEU A 371 20.36 6.90 -20.41
CA LEU A 371 20.18 7.07 -21.87
C LEU A 371 20.36 8.52 -22.30
N LEU A 372 19.79 9.47 -21.55
CA LEU A 372 19.95 10.91 -21.82
C LEU A 372 21.38 11.39 -21.53
N ILE A 373 22.01 10.87 -20.47
CA ILE A 373 23.41 11.15 -20.13
C ILE A 373 24.34 10.56 -21.20
N LEU A 374 24.13 9.32 -21.69
CA LEU A 374 24.95 8.77 -22.78
C LEU A 374 24.69 9.47 -24.12
N MET A 375 23.44 9.84 -24.44
CA MET A 375 23.09 10.56 -25.68
C MET A 375 23.65 12.00 -25.71
N THR A 376 23.85 12.62 -24.54
CA THR A 376 24.47 13.96 -24.42
C THR A 376 25.98 13.89 -24.23
N ALA A 377 26.50 12.90 -23.51
CA ALA A 377 27.93 12.74 -23.26
C ALA A 377 28.71 12.29 -24.50
N LEU A 378 28.12 11.49 -25.40
CA LEU A 378 28.85 10.98 -26.58
C LEU A 378 29.18 12.06 -27.64
N PRO A 379 28.28 12.98 -28.02
CA PRO A 379 28.66 14.12 -28.85
C PRO A 379 29.57 15.10 -28.09
N VAL A 380 29.41 15.25 -26.77
CA VAL A 380 30.28 16.12 -25.95
C VAL A 380 31.71 15.57 -25.86
N ILE A 381 31.91 14.25 -25.77
CA ILE A 381 33.24 13.62 -25.77
C ILE A 381 33.89 13.64 -27.17
N LEU A 382 33.09 13.62 -28.26
CA LEU A 382 33.59 13.82 -29.63
C LEU A 382 33.82 15.30 -30.01
N PHE A 383 33.14 16.25 -29.35
CA PHE A 383 33.38 17.69 -29.51
C PHE A 383 34.48 18.23 -28.57
N LEU A 384 34.77 17.56 -27.45
CA LEU A 384 35.81 17.97 -26.50
C LEU A 384 37.24 17.62 -26.94
N THR A 385 37.45 16.92 -28.05
CA THR A 385 38.78 16.74 -28.66
C THR A 385 39.12 17.80 -29.70
N THR A 386 38.18 18.69 -30.07
CA THR A 386 38.42 19.81 -30.99
C THR A 386 38.26 21.19 -30.32
N ALA A 387 37.77 21.25 -29.09
CA ALA A 387 37.50 22.50 -28.38
C ALA A 387 38.41 22.69 -27.14
N THR A 388 39.72 22.56 -27.30
CA THR A 388 40.70 23.18 -26.39
C THR A 388 41.44 24.30 -27.12
N ALA A 389 40.69 25.30 -27.55
CA ALA A 389 41.22 26.62 -27.87
C ALA A 389 40.07 27.61 -27.66
N GLN A 390 40.27 28.58 -26.76
CA GLN A 390 39.33 29.64 -26.38
C GLN A 390 38.23 29.09 -25.44
N THR A 391 38.11 29.50 -24.18
CA THR A 391 38.15 30.88 -23.69
C THR A 391 38.44 30.85 -22.19
N ALA A 392 39.55 31.47 -21.78
CA ALA A 392 39.76 31.92 -20.41
C ALA A 392 39.38 33.40 -20.32
N GLU A 393 38.94 33.80 -19.12
CA GLU A 393 38.64 35.15 -18.62
C GLU A 393 37.14 35.51 -18.52
N GLN A 394 36.59 35.40 -17.32
CA GLN A 394 36.35 36.57 -16.47
C GLN A 394 35.89 36.16 -15.06
N LYS A 395 36.48 36.82 -14.06
CA LYS A 395 36.36 36.62 -12.61
C LYS A 395 35.35 37.63 -12.03
N PRO A 396 34.72 37.35 -10.87
CA PRO A 396 34.56 38.39 -9.85
C PRO A 396 35.20 38.01 -8.50
N PRO A 397 35.46 39.01 -7.62
CA PRO A 397 36.59 38.99 -6.70
C PRO A 397 36.24 38.66 -5.23
N ALA A 398 37.31 38.33 -4.49
CA ALA A 398 37.45 38.42 -3.04
C ALA A 398 37.35 39.91 -2.59
N ASP A 399 37.21 40.30 -1.31
CA ASP A 399 37.81 39.78 -0.09
C ASP A 399 37.14 40.40 1.17
N LYS A 400 37.28 39.67 2.27
CA LYS A 400 37.35 39.99 3.72
C LYS A 400 36.73 41.26 4.35
N GLY A 401 36.27 41.05 5.58
CA GLY A 401 36.35 42.04 6.66
C GLY A 401 35.69 41.55 7.96
N ASP A 402 36.50 41.01 8.88
CA ASP A 402 36.13 40.66 10.26
C ASP A 402 35.64 41.87 11.07
N VAL A 403 34.58 41.68 11.86
CA VAL A 403 34.36 42.41 13.13
C VAL A 403 33.87 41.41 14.18
N LYS A 404 34.72 41.12 15.17
CA LYS A 404 34.30 40.64 16.48
C LYS A 404 33.66 41.81 17.23
N THR A 405 32.45 41.63 17.78
CA THR A 405 32.11 42.03 19.16
C THR A 405 30.67 41.67 19.50
N ALA A 406 30.50 41.40 20.81
CA ALA A 406 29.28 41.43 21.61
C ALA A 406 28.35 40.19 21.57
N ASP A 407 28.36 39.48 22.71
CA ASP A 407 27.20 38.80 23.27
C ASP A 407 25.92 39.62 23.03
N PRO A 408 24.84 39.03 22.49
CA PRO A 408 23.51 39.54 22.71
C PRO A 408 22.96 38.89 23.98
N ASN A 409 22.95 39.68 25.06
CA ASN A 409 21.98 39.52 26.13
C ASN A 409 20.56 39.42 25.51
N PRO A 410 19.75 38.40 25.82
CA PRO A 410 18.48 38.14 25.13
C PRO A 410 17.32 38.84 25.86
N GLU A 411 17.16 40.14 25.72
CA GLU A 411 15.93 40.85 26.12
C GLU A 411 15.75 42.04 25.17
N THR A 412 15.01 41.93 24.06
CA THR A 412 13.62 42.38 23.83
C THR A 412 13.55 42.45 22.29
N ASP A 413 12.61 41.88 21.52
CA ASP A 413 11.16 41.84 21.59
C ASP A 413 10.69 40.74 20.58
N SER A 414 10.72 39.46 20.97
CA SER A 414 10.34 38.33 20.11
C SER A 414 9.24 37.44 20.71
N GLU A 415 8.59 37.92 21.77
CA GLU A 415 7.46 37.26 22.42
C GLU A 415 6.18 38.05 22.16
N ARG A 416 5.11 37.35 21.80
CA ARG A 416 3.77 37.94 21.68
C ARG A 416 2.85 37.41 22.77
N LEU A 417 1.82 38.18 23.07
CA LEU A 417 0.82 37.81 24.08
C LEU A 417 -0.26 36.93 23.45
N PHE A 418 -0.51 35.77 24.04
CA PHE A 418 -1.61 34.88 23.69
C PHE A 418 -2.65 34.86 24.80
N GLN A 419 -3.90 35.15 24.46
CA GLN A 419 -5.06 35.12 25.34
C GLN A 419 -5.91 33.87 25.07
N LEU A 420 -6.11 33.06 26.11
CA LEU A 420 -7.09 31.99 26.13
C LEU A 420 -8.30 32.41 26.96
N LYS A 421 -9.50 32.30 26.40
CA LYS A 421 -10.77 32.45 27.11
C LYS A 421 -11.50 31.11 27.15
N VAL A 422 -12.02 30.73 28.31
CA VAL A 422 -12.71 29.45 28.50
C VAL A 422 -14.16 29.67 28.92
N VAL A 423 -15.09 29.16 28.11
CA VAL A 423 -16.54 29.36 28.30
C VAL A 423 -17.33 28.05 28.20
N ASP A 424 -18.55 28.06 28.71
CA ASP A 424 -19.54 27.00 28.54
C ASP A 424 -20.30 27.15 27.19
N PRO A 425 -21.19 26.21 26.81
CA PRO A 425 -21.92 26.30 25.55
C PRO A 425 -22.90 27.49 25.46
N ALA A 426 -23.24 28.13 26.58
CA ALA A 426 -24.04 29.34 26.64
C ALA A 426 -23.19 30.63 26.60
N GLY A 427 -21.86 30.50 26.45
CA GLY A 427 -20.92 31.62 26.40
C GLY A 427 -20.54 32.17 27.78
N LYS A 428 -20.96 31.54 28.89
CA LYS A 428 -20.61 31.99 30.24
C LYS A 428 -19.17 31.59 30.58
N PRO A 429 -18.37 32.46 31.21
CA PRO A 429 -17.01 32.12 31.66
C PRO A 429 -16.96 30.90 32.59
N VAL A 430 -15.98 30.03 32.38
CA VAL A 430 -15.72 28.89 33.28
C VAL A 430 -14.47 29.19 34.12
N PRO A 431 -14.60 29.42 35.44
CA PRO A 431 -13.47 29.81 36.28
C PRO A 431 -12.54 28.65 36.61
N HIS A 432 -11.28 28.97 36.90
CA HIS A 432 -10.29 28.06 37.47
C HIS A 432 -10.10 26.74 36.69
N VAL A 433 -10.00 26.84 35.37
CA VAL A 433 -9.82 25.72 34.44
C VAL A 433 -8.35 25.37 34.35
N THR A 434 -8.03 24.08 34.42
CA THR A 434 -6.65 23.60 34.29
C THR A 434 -6.26 23.46 32.82
N VAL A 435 -5.13 24.05 32.45
CA VAL A 435 -4.59 24.07 31.08
C VAL A 435 -3.17 23.53 31.08
N GLU A 436 -2.92 22.44 30.36
CA GLU A 436 -1.55 21.98 30.05
C GLU A 436 -1.09 22.66 28.76
N ILE A 437 -0.02 23.46 28.84
CA ILE A 437 0.50 24.24 27.71
C ILE A 437 1.67 23.47 27.11
N ARG A 438 1.47 22.84 25.97
CA ARG A 438 2.47 21.99 25.30
C ARG A 438 3.10 22.75 24.13
N SER A 439 4.23 23.39 24.41
CA SER A 439 5.02 24.11 23.40
C SER A 439 6.50 23.79 23.47
N ASP A 440 7.21 24.13 22.41
CA ASP A 440 8.67 24.00 22.32
C ASP A 440 9.27 25.31 21.74
N PRO A 441 9.91 26.15 22.59
CA PRO A 441 10.17 25.92 24.01
C PRO A 441 8.91 26.00 24.89
N ALA A 442 8.92 25.33 26.04
CA ALA A 442 7.81 25.35 27.00
C ALA A 442 7.82 26.65 27.83
N PRO A 443 6.67 27.30 28.10
CA PRO A 443 6.66 28.55 28.85
C PRO A 443 7.09 28.36 30.30
N THR A 444 7.74 29.38 30.83
CA THR A 444 8.12 29.50 32.23
C THR A 444 6.99 30.09 33.06
N ALA A 445 7.09 30.03 34.39
CA ALA A 445 6.10 30.64 35.28
C ALA A 445 5.96 32.16 35.08
N LYS A 446 7.06 32.85 34.74
CA LYS A 446 7.07 34.31 34.49
C LYS A 446 6.34 34.71 33.21
N GLN A 447 6.25 33.80 32.23
CA GLN A 447 5.55 34.03 30.97
C GLN A 447 4.03 33.87 31.12
N ILE A 448 3.51 33.41 32.26
CA ILE A 448 2.08 33.43 32.57
C ILE A 448 1.73 34.78 33.22
N VAL A 449 1.18 35.70 32.42
CA VAL A 449 0.92 37.09 32.81
C VAL A 449 -0.35 37.21 33.66
N ARG A 450 -1.38 36.42 33.33
CA ARG A 450 -2.66 36.39 34.08
C ARG A 450 -3.19 34.97 34.10
N GLY A 451 -3.57 34.51 35.29
CA GLY A 451 -3.78 33.09 35.63
C GLY A 451 -2.78 32.62 36.68
N LYS A 452 -2.78 31.33 36.99
CA LYS A 452 -1.90 30.74 38.01
C LYS A 452 -1.07 29.60 37.43
N TYR A 453 0.26 29.70 37.50
CA TYR A 453 1.14 28.56 37.22
C TYR A 453 0.96 27.49 38.32
N LEU A 454 0.78 26.23 37.92
CA LEU A 454 0.59 25.13 38.86
C LEU A 454 1.86 24.31 39.04
N ARG A 455 2.40 23.74 37.95
CA ARG A 455 3.58 22.87 37.99
C ARG A 455 4.18 22.61 36.61
N LYS A 456 5.44 22.22 36.57
CA LYS A 456 6.09 21.66 35.37
C LYS A 456 5.58 20.24 35.11
N ALA A 457 5.50 19.82 33.86
CA ALA A 457 5.25 18.43 33.48
C ALA A 457 6.04 18.04 32.23
N THR A 458 6.04 16.74 31.91
CA THR A 458 6.85 16.13 30.84
C THR A 458 6.63 16.75 29.46
N TYR A 459 5.40 17.14 29.14
CA TYR A 459 5.03 17.66 27.81
C TYR A 459 4.84 19.19 27.77
N GLY A 460 4.87 19.85 28.93
CA GLY A 460 4.52 21.26 29.08
C GLY A 460 4.01 21.58 30.49
N PRO A 461 4.10 22.83 30.97
CA PRO A 461 3.59 23.20 32.28
C PRO A 461 2.06 23.19 32.35
N PHE A 462 1.56 22.99 33.57
CA PHE A 462 0.16 23.20 33.91
C PHE A 462 -0.05 24.61 34.46
N ALA A 463 -1.10 25.26 33.99
CA ALA A 463 -1.60 26.55 34.43
C ALA A 463 -3.09 26.46 34.77
N GLN A 464 -3.62 27.48 35.45
CA GLN A 464 -5.03 27.62 35.77
C GLN A 464 -5.54 28.99 35.34
N THR A 465 -6.72 29.04 34.75
CA THR A 465 -7.40 30.30 34.42
C THR A 465 -7.85 31.06 35.67
N ASN A 466 -8.09 32.36 35.54
CA ASN A 466 -8.66 33.21 36.59
C ASN A 466 -10.18 32.99 36.78
N ASP A 467 -10.82 33.84 37.58
CA ASP A 467 -12.27 33.80 37.88
C ASP A 467 -13.14 34.11 36.65
N GLN A 468 -12.57 34.75 35.64
CA GLN A 468 -13.19 35.07 34.36
C GLN A 468 -12.90 34.01 33.29
N GLY A 469 -12.26 32.89 33.66
CA GLY A 469 -11.93 31.83 32.71
C GLY A 469 -10.82 32.20 31.72
N GLU A 470 -10.01 33.21 32.02
CA GLU A 470 -8.95 33.72 31.15
C GLU A 470 -7.55 33.25 31.58
N LEU A 471 -6.67 33.09 30.60
CA LEU A 471 -5.25 32.80 30.79
C LEU A 471 -4.44 33.56 29.73
N PHE A 472 -3.46 34.35 30.17
CA PHE A 472 -2.59 35.14 29.30
C PHE A 472 -1.16 34.63 29.40
N ILE A 473 -0.57 34.31 28.25
CA ILE A 473 0.76 33.68 28.18
C ILE A 473 1.59 34.43 27.15
N LYS A 474 2.82 34.82 27.50
CA LYS A 474 3.82 35.26 26.52
C LYS A 474 4.42 34.04 25.81
N ILE A 475 4.33 34.02 24.49
CA ILE A 475 4.84 32.94 23.65
C ILE A 475 5.79 33.49 22.57
N PRO A 476 6.82 32.74 22.16
CA PRO A 476 7.71 33.18 21.07
C PRO A 476 6.99 33.31 19.73
N HIS A 477 7.45 34.20 18.84
CA HIS A 477 6.96 34.29 17.46
C HIS A 477 7.24 33.01 16.64
N GLU A 478 8.38 32.35 16.87
CA GLU A 478 8.74 31.09 16.23
C GLU A 478 8.83 29.94 17.25
N MET A 479 8.11 28.86 17.00
CA MET A 479 8.02 27.73 17.93
C MET A 479 7.68 26.45 17.17
N LYS A 480 8.24 25.31 17.60
CA LYS A 480 8.06 24.03 16.90
C LYS A 480 6.71 23.38 17.17
N ARG A 481 6.06 23.74 18.27
CA ARG A 481 4.78 23.18 18.68
C ARG A 481 3.98 24.17 19.54
N PHE A 482 2.65 24.21 19.36
CA PHE A 482 1.72 24.84 20.30
C PHE A 482 0.46 24.01 20.44
N ASN A 483 0.17 23.50 21.63
CA ASN A 483 -1.10 22.86 21.92
C ASN A 483 -1.54 23.10 23.35
N LEU A 484 -2.85 23.13 23.56
CA LEU A 484 -3.49 23.32 24.86
C LEU A 484 -4.39 22.12 25.17
N SER A 485 -4.17 21.53 26.34
CA SER A 485 -5.05 20.52 26.94
C SER A 485 -5.84 21.16 28.06
N ILE A 486 -7.15 21.36 27.87
CA ILE A 486 -8.00 22.12 28.76
C ILE A 486 -8.96 21.16 29.48
N LYS A 487 -8.96 21.18 30.81
CA LYS A 487 -9.76 20.28 31.65
C LYS A 487 -10.38 21.00 32.84
N LYS A 488 -11.65 20.73 33.08
CA LYS A 488 -12.40 21.15 34.28
C LYS A 488 -13.36 20.04 34.68
N ARG A 489 -13.41 19.74 35.98
CA ARG A 489 -14.36 18.76 36.54
C ARG A 489 -15.79 19.21 36.24
N GLY A 490 -16.64 18.27 35.82
CA GLY A 490 -18.00 18.57 35.36
C GLY A 490 -18.09 19.03 33.91
N PHE A 491 -16.98 19.05 33.17
CA PHE A 491 -16.94 19.36 31.75
C PHE A 491 -16.16 18.30 30.96
N GLY A 492 -16.49 18.14 29.68
CA GLY A 492 -15.70 17.33 28.76
C GLY A 492 -14.32 17.94 28.49
N PRO A 493 -13.29 17.14 28.19
CA PRO A 493 -11.94 17.63 27.95
C PRO A 493 -11.87 18.31 26.57
N TYR A 494 -11.10 19.39 26.48
CA TYR A 494 -10.96 20.19 25.26
C TYR A 494 -9.51 20.30 24.82
N TRP A 495 -9.26 20.19 23.53
CA TRP A 495 -7.95 20.25 22.91
C TRP A 495 -7.91 21.37 21.85
N ALA A 496 -6.85 22.16 21.87
CA ALA A 496 -6.57 23.13 20.82
C ALA A 496 -5.11 23.01 20.40
N GLY A 497 -4.88 22.52 19.19
CA GLY A 497 -3.56 22.44 18.58
C GLY A 497 -3.40 23.36 17.37
N TRP A 498 -2.16 23.80 17.16
CA TRP A 498 -1.74 24.53 15.97
C TRP A 498 -0.43 23.92 15.42
N ASN A 499 -0.35 23.78 14.10
CA ASN A 499 0.82 23.26 13.40
C ASN A 499 1.84 24.39 13.14
N VAL A 500 2.48 24.86 14.21
CA VAL A 500 3.41 26.00 14.16
C VAL A 500 4.77 25.66 13.52
N SER A 501 5.16 24.38 13.45
CA SER A 501 6.40 23.98 12.77
C SER A 501 6.35 24.18 11.26
N GLU A 502 5.16 24.08 10.69
CA GLU A 502 4.92 24.26 9.26
C GLU A 502 4.28 25.63 8.99
N TYR A 503 3.49 26.15 9.94
CA TYR A 503 2.71 27.39 9.81
C TYR A 503 2.77 28.26 11.10
N PRO A 504 3.88 28.99 11.34
CA PRO A 504 4.03 29.81 12.56
C PRO A 504 2.92 30.86 12.73
N GLN A 505 2.44 31.42 11.62
CA GLN A 505 1.38 32.43 11.56
C GLN A 505 0.00 31.91 12.03
N ALA A 506 -0.18 30.60 12.20
CA ALA A 506 -1.49 29.99 12.41
C ALA A 506 -2.07 30.18 13.82
N VAL A 507 -1.26 30.57 14.80
CA VAL A 507 -1.72 30.76 16.19
C VAL A 507 -2.23 32.21 16.34
N PRO A 508 -3.52 32.43 16.65
CA PRO A 508 -4.06 33.78 16.82
C PRO A 508 -3.54 34.45 18.09
N ASP A 509 -3.82 35.73 18.29
CA ASP A 509 -3.55 36.42 19.56
C ASP A 509 -4.60 36.09 20.63
N GLU A 510 -5.86 35.87 20.23
CA GLU A 510 -6.94 35.44 21.12
C GLU A 510 -7.60 34.14 20.63
N PHE A 511 -7.92 33.25 21.58
CA PHE A 511 -8.67 32.03 21.30
C PHE A 511 -9.68 31.72 22.40
N THR A 512 -10.93 31.43 22.00
CA THR A 512 -11.99 30.99 22.92
C THR A 512 -12.24 29.48 22.82
N ALA A 513 -12.13 28.77 23.95
CA ALA A 513 -12.45 27.36 24.09
C ALA A 513 -13.83 27.15 24.72
N ILE A 514 -14.71 26.43 24.03
CA ILE A 514 -16.10 26.14 24.49
C ILE A 514 -16.17 24.72 25.04
N LEU A 515 -16.27 24.56 26.36
CA LEU A 515 -16.33 23.24 27.01
C LEU A 515 -17.77 22.74 27.07
N ASP A 516 -18.00 21.49 26.66
CA ASP A 516 -19.30 20.85 26.83
C ASP A 516 -19.50 20.45 28.29
N GLN A 517 -20.74 20.58 28.78
CA GLN A 517 -21.12 20.02 30.08
C GLN A 517 -20.78 18.53 30.15
N GLY A 518 -20.36 18.05 31.31
CA GLY A 518 -19.85 16.71 31.52
C GLY A 518 -20.40 16.04 32.77
N TRP A 519 -19.99 14.79 32.98
CA TRP A 519 -20.33 13.99 34.15
C TRP A 519 -19.13 13.16 34.61
N SER A 520 -19.19 12.70 35.85
CA SER A 520 -18.16 11.89 36.48
C SER A 520 -18.57 10.43 36.52
N VAL A 521 -17.62 9.54 36.30
CA VAL A 521 -17.79 8.09 36.38
C VAL A 521 -16.80 7.53 37.39
N GLY A 522 -17.16 6.44 38.05
CA GLY A 522 -16.21 5.69 38.86
C GLY A 522 -16.72 4.30 39.21
N GLY A 523 -15.81 3.50 39.75
CA GLY A 523 -16.12 2.16 40.23
C GLY A 523 -15.07 1.65 41.20
N ILE A 524 -15.25 0.41 41.62
CA ILE A 524 -14.36 -0.35 42.49
C ILE A 524 -13.90 -1.58 41.70
N VAL A 525 -12.59 -1.73 41.50
CA VAL A 525 -12.03 -2.91 40.86
C VAL A 525 -11.78 -3.97 41.93
N VAL A 526 -12.35 -5.15 41.74
CA VAL A 526 -12.28 -6.28 42.68
C VAL A 526 -11.84 -7.55 41.95
N ASP A 527 -11.37 -8.57 42.66
CA ASP A 527 -11.18 -9.91 42.11
C ASP A 527 -12.49 -10.71 42.08
N GLU A 528 -12.43 -11.96 41.62
CA GLU A 528 -13.60 -12.86 41.55
C GLU A 528 -14.20 -13.19 42.92
N ALA A 529 -13.44 -13.03 44.02
CA ALA A 529 -13.92 -13.20 45.38
C ALA A 529 -14.46 -11.89 45.99
N GLY A 530 -14.48 -10.79 45.23
CA GLY A 530 -14.93 -9.47 45.68
C GLY A 530 -13.89 -8.67 46.47
N LYS A 531 -12.63 -9.13 46.54
CA LYS A 531 -11.56 -8.42 47.24
C LYS A 531 -11.05 -7.26 46.38
N PRO A 532 -10.86 -6.04 46.94
CA PRO A 532 -10.34 -4.91 46.18
C PRO A 532 -8.95 -5.12 45.57
N ILE A 533 -8.77 -4.64 44.33
CA ILE A 533 -7.51 -4.69 43.60
C ILE A 533 -6.89 -3.29 43.55
N LYS A 534 -5.83 -3.09 44.33
CA LYS A 534 -4.99 -1.89 44.29
C LYS A 534 -4.11 -1.87 43.06
N GLY A 535 -3.83 -0.69 42.49
CA GLY A 535 -2.84 -0.56 41.43
C GLY A 535 -3.33 -0.93 40.03
N ALA A 536 -4.61 -1.29 39.86
CA ALA A 536 -5.19 -1.56 38.56
C ALA A 536 -5.22 -0.28 37.72
N LYS A 537 -4.71 -0.34 36.49
CA LYS A 537 -4.68 0.77 35.54
C LYS A 537 -6.02 0.87 34.83
N VAL A 538 -6.77 1.95 35.08
CA VAL A 538 -8.04 2.24 34.41
C VAL A 538 -7.84 3.29 33.33
N SER A 539 -8.22 2.97 32.10
CA SER A 539 -8.03 3.80 30.92
C SER A 539 -9.37 4.13 30.26
N PRO A 540 -10.00 5.26 30.60
CA PRO A 540 -11.23 5.69 29.96
C PRO A 540 -10.99 6.21 28.54
N SER A 541 -11.86 5.79 27.60
CA SER A 541 -11.82 6.18 26.20
C SER A 541 -12.70 7.41 25.94
N VAL A 542 -12.14 8.58 26.18
CA VAL A 542 -12.76 9.87 25.87
C VAL A 542 -11.94 10.62 24.82
N LYS A 543 -12.58 10.95 23.71
CA LYS A 543 -12.03 11.89 22.73
C LYS A 543 -12.21 13.32 23.28
N PHE A 544 -11.17 14.13 23.18
CA PHE A 544 -11.26 15.55 23.48
C PHE A 544 -12.12 16.23 22.42
N LYS A 545 -12.95 17.19 22.84
CA LYS A 545 -13.52 18.17 21.91
C LYS A 545 -12.37 19.00 21.36
N LYS A 546 -12.37 19.28 20.06
CA LYS A 546 -11.28 20.02 19.42
C LYS A 546 -11.73 21.41 18.99
N ARG A 547 -10.75 22.30 18.88
CA ARG A 547 -10.86 23.55 18.10
C ARG A 547 -11.46 23.25 16.71
N PRO A 548 -12.38 24.09 16.20
CA PRO A 548 -12.82 24.01 14.81
C PRO A 548 -11.61 24.08 13.85
N GLY A 549 -11.54 23.15 12.89
CA GLY A 549 -10.39 23.02 11.98
C GLY A 549 -9.17 22.29 12.57
N ASP A 550 -9.17 21.96 13.87
CA ASP A 550 -8.16 21.08 14.47
C ASP A 550 -8.57 19.61 14.29
N THR A 551 -7.68 18.91 13.64
CA THR A 551 -7.81 17.59 13.03
C THR A 551 -6.72 16.65 13.55
N SER A 552 -5.83 17.15 14.43
CA SER A 552 -4.74 16.39 15.04
C SER A 552 -5.27 15.11 15.69
N THR A 553 -4.72 13.94 15.35
CA THR A 553 -5.14 12.68 15.97
C THR A 553 -4.49 12.52 17.33
N LEU A 554 -4.95 13.28 18.32
CA LEU A 554 -4.42 13.17 19.65
C LEU A 554 -5.14 12.07 20.44
N GLY A 555 -4.48 10.91 20.54
CA GLY A 555 -4.85 9.86 21.49
C GLY A 555 -4.17 10.09 22.83
N VAL A 556 -4.60 11.07 23.62
CA VAL A 556 -4.17 11.15 25.03
C VAL A 556 -5.08 10.24 25.84
N GLY A 557 -4.65 9.00 26.02
CA GLY A 557 -5.25 8.09 26.98
C GLY A 557 -5.01 8.61 28.40
N THR A 558 -6.08 8.88 29.14
CA THR A 558 -5.96 9.08 30.59
C THR A 558 -5.66 7.72 31.20
N LYS A 559 -4.61 7.61 32.02
CA LYS A 559 -4.33 6.41 32.80
C LYS A 559 -4.52 6.74 34.26
N LEU A 560 -5.50 6.09 34.88
CA LEU A 560 -5.80 6.17 36.30
C LEU A 560 -5.28 4.92 36.97
N THR A 561 -5.06 4.98 38.28
CA THR A 561 -4.67 3.82 39.08
C THR A 561 -5.64 3.71 40.25
N THR A 562 -6.11 2.50 40.53
CA THR A 562 -7.00 2.27 41.67
C THR A 562 -6.27 2.48 43.00
N ASP A 563 -6.99 3.02 43.98
CA ASP A 563 -6.51 3.17 45.36
C ASP A 563 -6.43 1.84 46.11
N ALA A 564 -6.12 1.87 47.41
CA ALA A 564 -5.99 0.65 48.23
C ALA A 564 -7.29 -0.15 48.33
N GLU A 565 -8.43 0.54 48.24
CA GLU A 565 -9.77 -0.03 48.25
C GLU A 565 -10.29 -0.31 46.83
N GLY A 566 -9.42 -0.30 45.80
CA GLY A 566 -9.78 -0.60 44.42
C GLY A 566 -10.58 0.49 43.72
N ARG A 567 -10.80 1.65 44.35
CA ARG A 567 -11.63 2.73 43.81
C ARG A 567 -10.89 3.53 42.76
N TRP A 568 -11.63 3.99 41.78
CA TRP A 568 -11.15 4.91 40.75
C TRP A 568 -12.26 5.87 40.33
N ARG A 569 -11.85 7.03 39.82
CA ARG A 569 -12.76 8.11 39.39
C ARG A 569 -12.22 8.83 38.18
N TYR A 570 -13.11 9.18 37.27
CA TYR A 570 -12.83 10.01 36.11
C TYR A 570 -13.91 11.09 35.94
N ASP A 571 -13.50 12.36 35.84
CA ASP A 571 -14.39 13.52 35.97
C ASP A 571 -14.70 14.26 34.66
N PHE A 572 -14.23 13.74 33.53
CA PHE A 572 -14.23 14.46 32.26
C PHE A 572 -15.00 13.71 31.17
N VAL A 573 -16.16 13.11 31.47
CA VAL A 573 -16.98 12.46 30.43
C VAL A 573 -17.92 13.50 29.82
N PRO A 574 -17.90 13.76 28.49
CA PRO A 574 -18.84 14.68 27.87
C PRO A 574 -20.29 14.26 28.07
N GLY A 575 -21.17 15.22 28.36
CA GLY A 575 -22.60 14.99 28.62
C GLY A 575 -23.36 14.43 27.41
N SER A 576 -22.84 14.63 26.20
CA SER A 576 -23.35 14.04 24.97
C SER A 576 -23.14 12.51 24.89
N LYS A 577 -22.29 11.94 25.74
CA LYS A 577 -22.05 10.50 25.81
C LYS A 577 -22.87 9.87 26.94
N PRO A 578 -23.86 9.01 26.63
CA PRO A 578 -24.64 8.30 27.63
C PRO A 578 -23.84 7.18 28.31
N ASP A 579 -22.73 6.75 27.68
CA ASP A 579 -21.86 5.70 28.14
C ASP A 579 -20.38 6.01 27.90
N LEU A 580 -19.51 5.27 28.59
CA LEU A 580 -18.07 5.39 28.48
C LEU A 580 -17.43 4.01 28.30
N HIS A 581 -16.64 3.84 27.25
CA HIS A 581 -15.78 2.67 27.13
C HIS A 581 -14.56 2.82 28.03
N ILE A 582 -14.27 1.81 28.83
CA ILE A 582 -13.06 1.77 29.67
C ILE A 582 -12.33 0.45 29.49
N ASP A 583 -11.01 0.51 29.67
CA ASP A 583 -10.13 -0.63 29.81
C ASP A 583 -9.53 -0.65 31.22
N VAL A 584 -9.55 -1.80 31.88
CA VAL A 584 -8.93 -2.02 33.20
C VAL A 584 -7.86 -3.09 33.08
N ASN A 585 -6.63 -2.77 33.48
CA ASN A 585 -5.47 -3.66 33.38
C ASN A 585 -4.77 -3.82 34.71
N HIS A 586 -4.37 -5.05 35.04
CA HIS A 586 -3.53 -5.34 36.19
C HIS A 586 -2.46 -6.38 35.78
N PRO A 587 -1.25 -6.37 36.35
CA PRO A 587 -0.22 -7.37 36.06
C PRO A 587 -0.66 -8.81 36.27
N ASP A 588 -1.47 -9.09 37.30
CA ASP A 588 -1.85 -10.47 37.68
C ASP A 588 -3.25 -10.91 37.22
N PHE A 589 -4.03 -10.02 36.64
CA PHE A 589 -5.41 -10.30 36.21
C PHE A 589 -5.57 -10.12 34.71
N ARG A 590 -6.58 -10.78 34.15
CA ARG A 590 -7.00 -10.55 32.77
C ARG A 590 -7.53 -9.12 32.65
N SER A 591 -7.21 -8.48 31.54
CA SER A 591 -7.77 -7.16 31.26
C SER A 591 -9.28 -7.25 31.17
N TRP A 592 -9.96 -6.23 31.69
CA TRP A 592 -11.40 -6.09 31.55
C TRP A 592 -11.70 -4.90 30.64
N ARG A 593 -12.68 -5.07 29.75
CA ARG A 593 -13.11 -4.03 28.81
C ARG A 593 -14.62 -3.97 28.86
N GLY A 594 -15.16 -2.77 28.95
CA GLY A 594 -16.60 -2.64 29.04
C GLY A 594 -17.08 -1.22 28.81
N ARG A 595 -18.38 -1.12 28.59
CA ARG A 595 -19.08 0.15 28.42
C ARG A 595 -19.85 0.43 29.69
N LEU A 596 -19.54 1.53 30.36
CA LEU A 596 -20.17 1.96 31.59
C LEU A 596 -21.25 3.00 31.27
N SER A 597 -22.50 2.71 31.61
CA SER A 597 -23.62 3.64 31.41
C SER A 597 -23.65 4.71 32.51
N ARG A 598 -24.08 5.92 32.15
CA ARG A 598 -24.26 7.04 33.08
C ARG A 598 -25.25 6.73 34.20
N GLY A 599 -26.33 5.99 33.90
CA GLY A 599 -27.36 5.65 34.88
C GLY A 599 -26.87 4.74 36.01
N LYS A 600 -25.91 3.84 35.73
CA LYS A 600 -25.39 2.89 36.72
C LYS A 600 -24.10 3.36 37.39
N TYR A 601 -23.15 3.90 36.61
CA TYR A 601 -21.80 4.24 37.08
C TYR A 601 -21.56 5.74 37.23
N GLY A 602 -22.57 6.57 36.98
CA GLY A 602 -22.50 8.03 37.15
C GLY A 602 -22.37 8.42 38.62
N LEU A 603 -21.51 9.40 38.88
CA LEU A 603 -21.24 9.94 40.21
C LEU A 603 -21.66 11.41 40.28
N LYS A 604 -22.28 11.78 41.41
CA LYS A 604 -22.37 13.19 41.82
C LYS A 604 -20.96 13.71 42.20
N PRO A 605 -20.73 15.04 42.27
CA PRO A 605 -19.45 15.60 42.66
C PRO A 605 -18.85 14.88 43.87
N ASP A 606 -19.47 14.87 45.03
CA ASP A 606 -18.80 14.35 46.24
C ASP A 606 -19.19 12.90 46.61
N GLN A 607 -19.71 12.16 45.63
CA GLN A 607 -20.09 10.76 45.82
C GLN A 607 -18.90 9.82 45.58
N SER A 608 -18.66 8.92 46.55
CA SER A 608 -17.70 7.83 46.41
C SER A 608 -18.21 6.75 45.46
N PRO A 609 -17.33 6.11 44.66
CA PRO A 609 -17.74 5.00 43.80
C PRO A 609 -18.24 3.79 44.60
N THR A 610 -19.34 3.17 44.16
CA THR A 610 -19.94 1.98 44.80
C THR A 610 -20.05 0.77 43.87
N GLN A 611 -20.05 1.00 42.55
CA GLN A 611 -20.24 -0.06 41.56
C GLN A 611 -18.97 -0.86 41.34
N GLN A 612 -19.07 -2.19 41.35
CA GLN A 612 -17.92 -3.08 41.22
C GLN A 612 -17.64 -3.50 39.76
N ILE A 613 -16.36 -3.78 39.49
CA ILE A 613 -15.84 -4.40 38.27
C ILE A 613 -14.94 -5.55 38.71
N ALA A 614 -15.39 -6.79 38.48
CA ALA A 614 -14.63 -7.98 38.85
C ALA A 614 -13.63 -8.36 37.74
N LEU A 615 -12.35 -8.50 38.11
CA LEU A 615 -11.30 -8.99 37.24
C LEU A 615 -11.06 -10.49 37.48
N LYS A 616 -11.00 -11.26 36.39
CA LYS A 616 -10.63 -12.67 36.44
C LYS A 616 -9.13 -12.83 36.56
N ARG A 617 -8.66 -13.86 37.27
CA ARG A 617 -7.22 -14.17 37.34
C ARG A 617 -6.65 -14.44 35.94
N GLY A 618 -5.49 -13.83 35.67
CA GLY A 618 -4.76 -14.04 34.42
C GLY A 618 -4.20 -15.46 34.36
N LEU A 619 -4.07 -15.99 33.15
CA LEU A 619 -3.32 -17.23 32.95
C LEU A 619 -1.83 -16.95 33.12
N SER A 620 -1.09 -17.98 33.47
CA SER A 620 0.37 -17.95 33.46
C SER A 620 0.86 -19.06 32.55
N PHE A 621 1.96 -18.82 31.86
CA PHE A 621 2.67 -19.86 31.14
C PHE A 621 4.17 -19.74 31.40
N THR A 622 4.85 -20.86 31.27
CA THR A 622 6.26 -21.00 31.57
C THR A 622 7.03 -21.38 30.32
N GLY A 623 8.34 -21.30 30.40
CA GLY A 623 9.23 -21.78 29.37
C GLY A 623 10.68 -21.59 29.80
N THR A 624 11.57 -22.06 28.94
CA THR A 624 13.01 -21.96 29.12
C THR A 624 13.64 -21.16 27.98
N VAL A 625 14.77 -20.53 28.27
CA VAL A 625 15.59 -19.85 27.26
C VAL A 625 16.99 -20.44 27.33
N THR A 626 17.42 -21.07 26.23
CA THR A 626 18.75 -21.66 26.10
C THR A 626 19.50 -21.08 24.92
N ASP A 627 20.80 -21.32 24.87
CA ASP A 627 21.58 -21.14 23.65
C ASP A 627 21.48 -22.36 22.72
N GLU A 628 22.14 -22.27 21.56
CA GLU A 628 22.17 -23.30 20.53
C GLU A 628 22.79 -24.64 20.98
N ASN A 629 23.51 -24.64 22.10
CA ASN A 629 24.11 -25.84 22.70
C ASN A 629 23.28 -26.36 23.89
N GLY A 630 22.12 -25.76 24.16
CA GLY A 630 21.24 -26.13 25.27
C GLY A 630 21.64 -25.56 26.63
N LYS A 631 22.61 -24.64 26.70
CA LYS A 631 22.98 -24.00 27.96
C LYS A 631 21.93 -22.95 28.36
N PRO A 632 21.47 -22.91 29.62
CA PRO A 632 20.47 -21.93 30.06
C PRO A 632 21.02 -20.50 30.00
N ILE A 633 20.17 -19.55 29.60
CA ILE A 633 20.48 -18.12 29.55
C ILE A 633 19.75 -17.40 30.67
N ALA A 634 20.48 -17.00 31.71
CA ALA A 634 19.96 -16.21 32.81
C ALA A 634 19.77 -14.72 32.44
N GLY A 635 18.74 -14.08 32.97
CA GLY A 635 18.44 -12.66 32.73
C GLY A 635 17.93 -12.33 31.32
N ALA A 636 17.55 -13.34 30.53
CA ALA A 636 16.86 -13.12 29.26
C ALA A 636 15.49 -12.47 29.51
N LEU A 637 15.15 -11.44 28.74
CA LEU A 637 13.91 -10.68 28.86
C LEU A 637 12.86 -11.26 27.91
N ILE A 638 11.78 -11.80 28.47
CA ILE A 638 10.61 -12.30 27.75
C ILE A 638 9.52 -11.24 27.79
N ARG A 639 8.93 -10.95 26.64
CA ARG A 639 7.87 -9.94 26.51
C ARG A 639 6.76 -10.43 25.62
N THR A 640 5.53 -10.08 25.98
CA THR A 640 4.37 -10.19 25.09
C THR A 640 3.49 -8.97 25.25
N LYS A 641 2.68 -8.69 24.23
CA LYS A 641 1.70 -7.62 24.26
C LYS A 641 0.32 -8.22 24.09
N PHE A 642 -0.55 -7.89 25.03
CA PHE A 642 -1.99 -8.01 24.87
C PHE A 642 -2.54 -6.67 24.42
N LEU A 643 -3.78 -6.63 23.92
CA LEU A 643 -4.40 -5.41 23.40
C LEU A 643 -4.26 -4.20 24.35
N ASN A 644 -4.21 -4.45 25.67
CA ASN A 644 -4.30 -3.41 26.67
C ASN A 644 -3.03 -3.14 27.49
N ASP A 645 -2.05 -4.05 27.54
CA ASP A 645 -0.76 -3.84 28.21
C ASP A 645 0.31 -4.85 27.78
N LYS A 646 1.56 -4.61 28.17
CA LYS A 646 2.71 -5.51 27.95
C LYS A 646 2.95 -6.36 29.19
N ARG A 647 3.19 -7.67 29.02
CA ARG A 647 3.72 -8.54 30.08
C ARG A 647 5.21 -8.73 29.85
N LYS A 648 5.96 -8.79 30.95
CA LYS A 648 7.40 -8.98 30.95
C LYS A 648 7.78 -9.98 32.03
N ALA A 649 8.73 -10.84 31.75
CA ALA A 649 9.39 -11.72 32.70
C ALA A 649 10.88 -11.77 32.38
N THR A 650 11.70 -12.12 33.36
CA THR A 650 13.13 -12.39 33.18
C THR A 650 13.42 -13.82 33.57
N THR A 651 14.32 -14.48 32.86
CA THR A 651 14.75 -15.83 33.24
C THR A 651 15.59 -15.84 34.50
N ASP A 652 15.43 -16.89 35.30
CA ASP A 652 16.29 -17.20 36.44
C ASP A 652 17.63 -17.83 36.00
N GLU A 653 18.43 -18.31 36.97
CA GLU A 653 19.73 -18.93 36.73
C GLU A 653 19.66 -20.22 35.90
N HIS A 654 18.51 -20.89 35.87
CA HIS A 654 18.25 -22.08 35.08
C HIS A 654 17.62 -21.77 33.72
N GLY A 655 17.53 -20.48 33.34
CA GLY A 655 16.91 -20.06 32.09
C GLY A 655 15.40 -20.16 32.09
N VAL A 656 14.76 -20.41 33.24
CA VAL A 656 13.31 -20.61 33.37
C VAL A 656 12.63 -19.25 33.57
N TYR A 657 11.50 -19.03 32.92
CA TYR A 657 10.66 -17.85 33.14
C TYR A 657 9.19 -18.23 33.39
N VAL A 658 8.48 -17.35 34.11
CA VAL A 658 7.04 -17.43 34.32
C VAL A 658 6.40 -16.10 33.89
N LEU A 659 5.58 -16.13 32.86
CA LEU A 659 4.84 -14.96 32.40
C LEU A 659 3.40 -15.04 32.91
N SER A 660 3.03 -14.15 33.82
CA SER A 660 1.72 -14.14 34.49
C SER A 660 0.79 -13.05 33.96
N GLY A 661 -0.51 -13.17 34.27
CA GLY A 661 -1.49 -12.13 33.94
C GLY A 661 -1.98 -12.14 32.49
N CYS A 662 -1.84 -13.27 31.81
CA CYS A 662 -2.08 -13.41 30.38
C CYS A 662 -3.56 -13.62 30.05
N GLU A 663 -4.02 -13.01 28.95
CA GLU A 663 -5.36 -13.27 28.40
C GLU A 663 -5.32 -14.53 27.50
N PRO A 664 -6.41 -15.32 27.41
CA PRO A 664 -6.47 -16.50 26.54
C PRO A 664 -6.66 -16.09 25.07
N SER A 665 -5.57 -15.67 24.44
CA SER A 665 -5.50 -15.14 23.06
C SER A 665 -4.28 -15.65 22.30
N LEU A 666 -4.29 -15.48 20.97
CA LEU A 666 -3.09 -15.62 20.16
C LEU A 666 -2.23 -14.36 20.36
N VAL A 667 -0.97 -14.55 20.74
CA VAL A 667 -0.03 -13.47 21.00
C VAL A 667 1.33 -13.78 20.42
N ARG A 668 2.14 -12.72 20.23
CA ARG A 668 3.55 -12.83 19.93
C ARG A 668 4.34 -12.77 21.22
N VAL A 669 5.18 -13.76 21.46
CA VAL A 669 6.11 -13.80 22.60
C VAL A 669 7.52 -13.59 22.04
N VAL A 670 8.22 -12.61 22.59
CA VAL A 670 9.55 -12.19 22.14
C VAL A 670 10.55 -12.42 23.26
N ALA A 671 11.62 -13.12 22.96
CA ALA A 671 12.76 -13.33 23.86
C ALA A 671 13.97 -12.53 23.37
N SER A 672 14.63 -11.82 24.29
CA SER A 672 15.81 -11.01 24.03
C SER A 672 16.84 -11.20 25.13
N ALA A 673 18.12 -11.37 24.76
CA ALA A 673 19.24 -11.44 25.70
C ALA A 673 20.46 -10.74 25.11
N LYS A 674 21.36 -10.24 25.98
CA LYS A 674 22.57 -9.52 25.55
C LYS A 674 23.47 -10.43 24.70
N GLY A 675 23.95 -9.91 23.56
CA GLY A 675 24.80 -10.66 22.62
C GLY A 675 24.11 -11.81 21.87
N ARG A 676 22.79 -11.95 21.97
CA ARG A 676 22.01 -13.03 21.35
C ARG A 676 20.97 -12.47 20.40
N ALA A 677 20.65 -13.20 19.35
CA ALA A 677 19.70 -12.76 18.33
C ALA A 677 18.28 -12.74 18.92
N LEU A 678 17.54 -11.68 18.62
CA LEU A 678 16.13 -11.55 18.97
C LEU A 678 15.31 -12.68 18.32
N GLU A 679 14.43 -13.32 19.10
CA GLU A 679 13.59 -14.42 18.62
C GLU A 679 12.12 -14.21 19.00
N MET A 680 11.20 -14.69 18.16
CA MET A 680 9.76 -14.49 18.31
C MET A 680 8.97 -15.75 17.92
N GLN A 681 8.01 -16.10 18.77
CA GLN A 681 7.04 -17.16 18.51
C GLN A 681 5.60 -16.65 18.65
N GLU A 682 4.71 -17.15 17.78
CA GLU A 682 3.28 -16.94 17.91
C GLU A 682 2.68 -18.07 18.76
N VAL A 683 2.11 -17.69 19.89
CA VAL A 683 1.65 -18.61 20.93
C VAL A 683 0.18 -18.34 21.23
N ARG A 684 -0.61 -19.42 21.33
CA ARG A 684 -1.98 -19.34 21.83
C ARG A 684 -1.97 -19.63 23.32
N VAL A 685 -2.27 -18.60 24.12
CA VAL A 685 -2.38 -18.75 25.57
C VAL A 685 -3.67 -19.49 25.91
N SER A 686 -3.54 -20.61 26.63
CA SER A 686 -4.65 -21.42 27.16
C SER A 686 -4.24 -22.06 28.49
N PRO A 687 -5.20 -22.54 29.32
CA PRO A 687 -4.88 -23.19 30.59
C PRO A 687 -3.91 -24.38 30.45
N ASP A 688 -4.07 -25.19 29.40
CA ASP A 688 -3.30 -26.43 29.19
C ASP A 688 -2.29 -26.30 28.04
N MET A 689 -1.63 -25.13 27.92
CA MET A 689 -0.61 -24.94 26.88
C MET A 689 0.73 -25.55 27.27
N ASP A 690 1.45 -26.06 26.27
CA ASP A 690 2.83 -26.50 26.44
C ASP A 690 3.76 -25.32 26.81
N PRO A 691 4.89 -25.58 27.50
CA PRO A 691 5.91 -24.58 27.73
C PRO A 691 6.38 -23.91 26.43
N VAL A 692 6.69 -22.62 26.51
CA VAL A 692 7.16 -21.83 25.36
C VAL A 692 8.67 -21.65 25.47
N ASP A 693 9.41 -22.58 24.89
CA ASP A 693 10.86 -22.59 24.94
C ASP A 693 11.48 -21.80 23.79
N PHE A 694 12.58 -21.09 24.08
CA PHE A 694 13.35 -20.32 23.10
C PHE A 694 14.80 -20.79 23.03
N VAL A 695 15.30 -20.94 21.81
CA VAL A 695 16.73 -21.14 21.54
C VAL A 695 17.28 -19.87 20.91
N LEU A 696 18.13 -19.14 21.63
CA LEU A 696 18.71 -17.88 21.17
C LEU A 696 20.10 -18.09 20.58
N LYS A 697 20.21 -17.90 19.26
CA LYS A 697 21.48 -17.95 18.52
C LYS A 697 22.37 -16.73 18.84
N PRO A 698 23.66 -16.75 18.49
CA PRO A 698 24.51 -15.57 18.54
C PRO A 698 23.88 -14.38 17.80
N GLY A 699 24.00 -13.19 18.38
CA GLY A 699 23.36 -11.98 17.87
C GLY A 699 23.84 -11.56 16.48
N GLY A 700 22.89 -11.09 15.66
CA GLY A 700 23.22 -10.49 14.38
C GLY A 700 23.77 -9.07 14.57
N HIS A 701 24.95 -8.79 14.02
CA HIS A 701 25.47 -7.42 13.95
C HIS A 701 24.87 -6.67 12.77
N ILE A 702 24.35 -5.47 13.04
CA ILE A 702 23.94 -4.52 12.02
C ILE A 702 24.46 -3.13 12.36
N ARG A 703 25.03 -2.47 11.34
CA ARG A 703 25.52 -1.10 11.41
C ARG A 703 24.89 -0.28 10.31
N ILE A 704 24.28 0.85 10.69
CA ILE A 704 23.63 1.79 9.78
C ILE A 704 24.30 3.16 9.94
N ARG A 705 24.75 3.73 8.84
CA ARG A 705 25.26 5.10 8.74
C ARG A 705 24.28 5.94 7.94
N VAL A 706 23.76 6.99 8.56
CA VAL A 706 22.85 7.94 7.92
C VAL A 706 23.62 9.21 7.61
N VAL A 707 23.73 9.55 6.33
CA VAL A 707 24.53 10.68 5.83
C VAL A 707 23.70 11.66 5.05
N ASP A 708 24.16 12.90 4.95
CA ASP A 708 23.61 13.91 4.05
C ASP A 708 24.16 13.78 2.63
N GLU A 709 23.78 14.72 1.76
CA GLU A 709 24.16 14.73 0.35
C GLU A 709 25.67 14.93 0.14
N GLN A 710 26.39 15.41 1.16
CA GLN A 710 27.84 15.63 1.16
C GLN A 710 28.59 14.47 1.86
N GLY A 711 27.89 13.42 2.29
CA GLY A 711 28.47 12.28 3.00
C GLY A 711 28.71 12.52 4.49
N LYS A 712 28.28 13.66 5.05
CA LYS A 712 28.42 13.96 6.48
C LYS A 712 27.30 13.28 7.27
N GLY A 713 27.67 12.65 8.38
CA GLY A 713 26.73 11.97 9.27
C GLY A 713 25.64 12.87 9.83
N ILE A 714 24.40 12.36 9.87
CA ILE A 714 23.22 13.08 10.37
C ILE A 714 22.94 12.68 11.83
N PRO A 715 23.19 13.55 12.82
CA PRO A 715 22.95 13.24 14.22
C PRO A 715 21.47 12.97 14.51
N LYS A 716 21.18 12.05 15.43
CA LYS A 716 19.79 11.72 15.86
C LYS A 716 18.88 11.27 14.72
N ALA A 717 19.42 10.77 13.60
CA ALA A 717 18.62 10.05 12.62
C ALA A 717 17.89 8.89 13.29
N ARG A 718 16.61 8.71 13.00
CA ARG A 718 15.78 7.70 13.66
C ARG A 718 15.61 6.47 12.78
N ILE A 719 15.83 5.30 13.36
CA ILE A 719 15.57 3.99 12.74
C ILE A 719 14.24 3.50 13.29
N PHE A 720 13.19 3.58 12.49
CA PHE A 720 11.82 3.33 12.95
C PHE A 720 11.28 2.00 12.39
N PHE A 721 11.25 0.97 13.23
CA PHE A 721 10.85 -0.38 12.83
C PHE A 721 9.38 -0.44 12.35
N GLN A 722 9.14 -1.12 11.22
CA GLN A 722 7.82 -1.23 10.57
C GLN A 722 7.29 -2.68 10.52
N ARG A 723 8.12 -3.65 10.12
CA ARG A 723 7.72 -5.06 9.99
C ARG A 723 8.83 -6.02 10.40
N TRP A 724 8.45 -7.14 11.00
CA TRP A 724 9.31 -8.28 11.29
C TRP A 724 8.42 -9.51 11.47
N ARG A 725 8.64 -10.53 10.63
CA ARG A 725 7.81 -11.74 10.53
C ARG A 725 6.30 -11.45 10.53
N GLY A 726 5.89 -10.43 9.78
CA GLY A 726 4.53 -9.85 9.81
C GLY A 726 4.53 -8.40 10.30
N ARG A 727 3.40 -7.95 10.86
CA ARG A 727 3.25 -6.58 11.36
C ARG A 727 3.93 -6.43 12.73
N ILE A 728 4.58 -5.29 12.96
CA ILE A 728 5.14 -4.93 14.28
C ILE A 728 4.05 -4.30 15.15
N ASP A 729 3.99 -4.74 16.41
CA ASP A 729 3.17 -4.15 17.47
C ASP A 729 3.96 -3.16 18.38
N TYR A 730 5.18 -2.83 17.96
CA TYR A 730 6.23 -2.00 18.56
C TYR A 730 6.79 -2.49 19.89
N PHE A 731 6.06 -3.36 20.60
CA PHE A 731 6.56 -3.91 21.85
C PHE A 731 7.77 -4.80 21.63
N GLU A 732 7.90 -5.42 20.45
CA GLU A 732 9.00 -6.32 20.10
C GLU A 732 10.35 -5.60 20.21
N PHE A 733 10.40 -4.33 19.78
CA PHE A 733 11.62 -3.51 19.68
C PHE A 733 11.69 -2.39 20.73
N ASP A 734 10.80 -2.36 21.73
CA ASP A 734 10.67 -1.23 22.68
C ASP A 734 11.90 -0.97 23.57
N HIS A 735 12.80 -1.94 23.68
CA HIS A 735 14.04 -1.88 24.46
C HIS A 735 15.26 -1.42 23.64
N ILE A 736 15.09 -1.26 22.31
CA ILE A 736 16.18 -0.93 21.40
C ILE A 736 16.20 0.59 21.19
N GLY A 737 17.37 1.20 21.35
CA GLY A 737 17.57 2.61 21.01
C GLY A 737 17.34 2.82 19.52
N GLN A 738 16.47 3.77 19.15
CA GLN A 738 16.10 4.01 17.74
C GLN A 738 16.80 5.21 17.12
N TYR A 739 17.78 5.81 17.80
CA TYR A 739 18.42 7.04 17.35
C TYR A 739 19.91 6.81 17.11
N ALA A 740 20.38 7.25 15.95
CA ALA A 740 21.78 7.32 15.62
C ALA A 740 22.51 8.31 16.54
N ASP A 741 23.80 8.06 16.72
CA ASP A 741 24.70 8.86 17.52
C ASP A 741 24.98 10.26 16.90
N LYS A 742 25.96 10.98 17.45
CA LYS A 742 26.38 12.30 16.96
C LYS A 742 26.99 12.28 15.55
N ASN A 743 27.42 11.11 15.08
CA ASN A 743 28.02 10.91 13.75
C ASN A 743 27.01 10.28 12.77
N GLY A 744 25.75 10.15 13.15
CA GLY A 744 24.73 9.50 12.32
C GLY A 744 24.91 7.98 12.19
N VAL A 745 25.64 7.35 13.10
CA VAL A 745 25.82 5.90 13.15
C VAL A 745 24.87 5.28 14.17
N TRP A 746 24.22 4.20 13.78
CA TRP A 746 23.37 3.37 14.61
C TRP A 746 23.83 1.91 14.52
N GLU A 747 24.05 1.27 15.66
CA GLU A 747 24.58 -0.09 15.75
C GLU A 747 23.71 -0.93 16.67
N TRP A 748 23.54 -2.21 16.30
CA TRP A 748 22.81 -3.19 17.08
C TRP A 748 23.45 -4.57 16.91
N ASN A 749 23.85 -5.19 18.02
CA ASN A 749 24.55 -6.49 18.03
C ASN A 749 23.61 -7.69 18.24
N GLU A 750 22.38 -7.43 18.69
CA GLU A 750 21.37 -8.45 18.99
C GLU A 750 20.27 -8.49 17.92
N ALA A 751 20.57 -8.05 16.69
CA ALA A 751 19.59 -8.02 15.62
C ALA A 751 19.11 -9.45 15.25
N PRO A 752 17.84 -9.60 14.82
CA PRO A 752 17.38 -10.87 14.29
C PRO A 752 18.18 -11.26 13.04
N LEU A 753 18.33 -12.57 12.83
CA LEU A 753 19.11 -13.11 11.72
C LEU A 753 18.33 -13.09 10.39
N ASP A 754 17.01 -12.90 10.46
CA ASP A 754 16.12 -12.76 9.31
C ASP A 754 15.75 -11.30 9.02
N GLU A 755 15.22 -11.06 7.82
CA GLU A 755 14.93 -9.70 7.35
C GLU A 755 13.83 -9.02 8.19
N PHE A 756 14.06 -7.75 8.52
CA PHE A 756 13.07 -6.83 9.06
C PHE A 756 13.03 -5.53 8.25
N ARG A 757 11.97 -4.75 8.40
CA ARG A 757 11.75 -3.48 7.67
C ARG A 757 11.76 -2.31 8.63
N ALA A 758 12.46 -1.23 8.29
CA ALA A 758 12.46 0.00 9.07
C ALA A 758 12.44 1.23 8.16
N ASP A 759 11.89 2.33 8.67
CA ASP A 759 12.05 3.64 8.07
C ASP A 759 13.35 4.29 8.57
N ILE A 760 14.05 4.97 7.67
CA ILE A 760 15.27 5.72 7.98
C ILE A 760 14.92 7.21 7.94
N CYS A 761 14.77 7.82 9.11
CA CYS A 761 14.23 9.18 9.25
C CYS A 761 15.32 10.20 9.56
N ARG A 762 15.44 11.22 8.71
CA ARG A 762 16.23 12.42 8.99
C ARG A 762 15.45 13.37 9.92
N PRO A 763 16.08 13.97 10.95
CA PRO A 763 15.41 15.00 11.75
C PRO A 763 14.95 16.18 10.88
N GLY A 764 13.64 16.40 10.81
CA GLY A 764 13.04 17.44 9.98
C GLY A 764 13.19 17.26 8.46
N GLY A 765 13.62 16.08 7.99
CA GLY A 765 13.76 15.74 6.57
C GLY A 765 12.75 14.69 6.11
N MET A 766 12.90 14.19 4.88
CA MET A 766 12.12 13.04 4.41
C MET A 766 12.62 11.76 5.07
N GLN A 767 11.72 10.78 5.23
CA GLN A 767 12.09 9.42 5.59
C GLN A 767 12.26 8.54 4.34
N LEU A 768 13.13 7.55 4.40
CA LEU A 768 13.11 6.40 3.49
C LEU A 768 12.24 5.33 4.11
N SER A 769 11.21 4.84 3.41
CA SER A 769 10.17 3.99 4.03
C SER A 769 10.35 2.51 3.73
N GLU A 770 10.11 1.65 4.73
CA GLU A 770 10.16 0.18 4.64
C GLU A 770 11.48 -0.40 4.05
N GLU A 771 12.63 0.18 4.40
CA GLU A 771 13.94 -0.31 3.96
C GLU A 771 14.22 -1.73 4.50
N PRO A 772 14.64 -2.69 3.64
CA PRO A 772 15.01 -4.04 4.05
C PRO A 772 16.33 -4.03 4.81
N LEU A 773 16.30 -4.57 6.03
CA LEU A 773 17.46 -4.72 6.89
C LEU A 773 17.62 -6.17 7.30
N VAL A 774 18.84 -6.67 7.23
CA VAL A 774 19.25 -7.99 7.73
C VAL A 774 20.64 -7.86 8.34
N ALA A 775 20.91 -8.63 9.39
CA ALA A 775 22.23 -8.66 10.02
C ALA A 775 23.32 -9.03 9.01
N ARG A 776 24.40 -8.25 8.95
CA ARG A 776 25.55 -8.46 8.06
C ARG A 776 26.76 -7.62 8.49
N GLU A 777 27.95 -8.07 8.13
CA GLU A 777 29.20 -7.34 8.38
C GLU A 777 29.27 -5.99 7.67
N LYS A 778 28.77 -5.91 6.43
CA LYS A 778 28.82 -4.70 5.63
C LYS A 778 27.84 -3.65 6.13
N GLU A 779 28.32 -2.45 6.46
CA GLU A 779 27.43 -1.36 6.89
C GLU A 779 26.38 -1.00 5.83
N TYR A 780 25.22 -0.55 6.30
CA TYR A 780 24.22 0.13 5.49
C TYR A 780 24.54 1.62 5.48
N VAL A 781 24.52 2.24 4.30
CA VAL A 781 24.64 3.69 4.18
C VAL A 781 23.37 4.20 3.52
N PHE A 782 22.67 5.08 4.22
CA PHE A 782 21.45 5.70 3.74
C PHE A 782 21.60 7.22 3.65
N THR A 783 21.04 7.79 2.60
CA THR A 783 21.02 9.24 2.36
C THR A 783 19.56 9.71 2.27
N PRO A 784 18.85 9.85 3.41
CA PRO A 784 17.47 10.32 3.42
C PRO A 784 17.39 11.78 2.92
N PRO A 785 16.48 12.09 1.99
CA PRO A 785 16.37 13.43 1.41
C PRO A 785 16.05 14.52 2.45
N ARG A 786 16.37 15.77 2.12
CA ARG A 786 15.80 16.93 2.82
C ARG A 786 14.28 16.97 2.65
N ALA A 787 13.60 17.69 3.53
CA ALA A 787 12.16 17.88 3.43
C ALA A 787 11.78 18.48 2.07
N LEU A 788 10.70 17.97 1.48
CA LEU A 788 10.10 18.56 0.29
C LEU A 788 9.40 19.86 0.71
N VAL A 789 9.80 20.98 0.12
CA VAL A 789 9.22 22.30 0.37
C VAL A 789 8.57 22.81 -0.91
N VAL A 790 7.26 23.02 -0.85
CA VAL A 790 6.47 23.56 -1.96
C VAL A 790 6.01 24.96 -1.57
N SER A 791 6.54 25.99 -2.21
CA SER A 791 6.07 27.37 -2.03
C SER A 791 5.45 27.92 -3.30
N GLY A 792 4.74 29.04 -3.21
CA GLY A 792 4.19 29.68 -4.41
C GLY A 792 3.36 30.91 -4.12
N ARG A 793 3.01 31.61 -5.20
CA ARG A 793 2.05 32.72 -5.19
C ARG A 793 0.66 32.27 -5.60
N VAL A 794 -0.36 32.93 -5.04
CA VAL A 794 -1.77 32.73 -5.38
C VAL A 794 -2.34 34.08 -5.81
N VAL A 795 -2.68 34.18 -7.10
CA VAL A 795 -3.16 35.41 -7.72
C VAL A 795 -4.49 35.20 -8.40
N ASP A 796 -5.25 36.27 -8.56
CA ASP A 796 -6.41 36.31 -9.43
C ASP A 796 -5.97 36.13 -10.90
N ALA A 797 -6.58 35.19 -11.62
CA ALA A 797 -6.18 34.87 -13.00
C ALA A 797 -6.34 36.05 -13.97
N LYS A 798 -7.29 36.95 -13.73
CA LYS A 798 -7.61 38.12 -14.56
C LYS A 798 -6.84 39.35 -14.11
N THR A 799 -6.94 39.73 -12.82
CA THR A 799 -6.34 40.98 -12.32
C THR A 799 -4.86 40.83 -11.99
N LYS A 800 -4.35 39.59 -11.87
CA LYS A 800 -3.00 39.25 -11.41
C LYS A 800 -2.66 39.74 -9.99
N GLN A 801 -3.65 40.29 -9.27
CA GLN A 801 -3.47 40.74 -7.90
C GLN A 801 -3.37 39.55 -6.93
N PRO A 802 -2.56 39.64 -5.87
CA PRO A 802 -2.50 38.64 -4.82
C PRO A 802 -3.86 38.41 -4.16
N ILE A 803 -4.25 37.14 -3.99
CA ILE A 803 -5.46 36.81 -3.23
C ILE A 803 -5.16 36.96 -1.74
N LYS A 804 -5.84 37.91 -1.08
CA LYS A 804 -5.55 38.29 0.32
C LYS A 804 -5.76 37.17 1.33
N LYS A 805 -6.66 36.22 1.05
CA LYS A 805 -7.06 35.17 1.99
C LYS A 805 -7.47 33.91 1.25
N PHE A 806 -6.80 32.78 1.49
CA PHE A 806 -7.08 31.50 0.84
C PHE A 806 -6.64 30.32 1.72
N LEU A 807 -7.27 29.16 1.52
CA LEU A 807 -6.97 27.91 2.21
C LEU A 807 -6.04 27.05 1.36
N VAL A 808 -4.99 26.50 1.96
CA VAL A 808 -4.05 25.57 1.35
C VAL A 808 -4.22 24.19 2.00
N THR A 809 -4.30 23.14 1.19
CA THR A 809 -4.50 21.76 1.65
C THR A 809 -3.49 20.82 0.99
N PRO A 810 -2.55 20.22 1.75
CA PRO A 810 -1.67 19.18 1.25
C PRO A 810 -2.44 17.90 0.88
N GLY A 811 -1.95 17.18 -0.13
CA GLY A 811 -2.50 15.90 -0.57
C GLY A 811 -1.39 14.91 -0.92
N LEU A 812 -1.76 13.63 -0.99
CA LEU A 812 -0.86 12.54 -1.35
C LEU A 812 -1.54 11.56 -2.32
N ARG A 813 -0.74 10.94 -3.16
CA ARG A 813 -1.17 9.84 -4.03
C ARG A 813 -0.90 8.52 -3.34
N ASN A 814 -1.93 7.68 -3.16
CA ASN A 814 -1.76 6.37 -2.54
C ASN A 814 -1.13 5.37 -3.54
N SER A 815 -0.32 4.44 -3.04
CA SER A 815 0.25 3.36 -3.85
C SER A 815 -0.81 2.38 -4.38
N ASN A 816 -1.98 2.29 -3.72
CA ASN A 816 -3.14 1.57 -4.22
C ASN A 816 -3.99 2.48 -5.13
N PRO A 817 -4.03 2.24 -6.45
CA PRO A 817 -4.75 3.09 -7.39
C PRO A 817 -6.29 3.05 -7.23
N ARG A 818 -6.84 2.07 -6.50
CA ARG A 818 -8.29 2.05 -6.15
C ARG A 818 -8.67 3.06 -5.08
N ILE A 819 -7.71 3.41 -4.21
CA ILE A 819 -7.90 4.43 -3.16
C ILE A 819 -7.66 5.83 -3.76
N GLY A 820 -6.76 5.94 -4.75
CA GLY A 820 -6.55 7.15 -5.53
C GLY A 820 -5.77 8.24 -4.79
N MET A 821 -6.32 9.45 -4.76
CA MET A 821 -5.76 10.62 -4.11
C MET A 821 -6.36 10.78 -2.72
N ASN A 822 -5.52 11.00 -1.71
CA ASN A 822 -5.96 11.30 -0.36
C ASN A 822 -5.54 12.74 -0.03
N TRP A 823 -6.52 13.62 0.16
CA TRP A 823 -6.24 14.92 0.75
C TRP A 823 -5.89 14.73 2.22
N ILE A 824 -5.09 15.64 2.75
CA ILE A 824 -4.76 15.68 4.16
C ILE A 824 -5.38 16.96 4.74
N PRO A 825 -6.72 17.07 4.85
CA PRO A 825 -7.38 18.27 5.39
C PRO A 825 -6.87 18.67 6.77
N ARG A 826 -6.26 17.71 7.47
CA ARG A 826 -5.69 17.95 8.78
C ARG A 826 -4.51 18.90 8.81
N ASP A 827 -3.78 18.96 7.70
CA ASP A 827 -2.60 19.78 7.53
C ASP A 827 -2.96 21.05 6.70
N SER A 828 -4.25 21.32 6.53
CA SER A 828 -4.73 22.53 5.86
C SER A 828 -4.56 23.77 6.73
N PHE A 829 -4.22 24.88 6.11
CA PHE A 829 -4.02 26.17 6.80
C PHE A 829 -4.48 27.31 5.91
N GLU A 830 -4.86 28.40 6.55
CA GLU A 830 -5.20 29.66 5.90
C GLU A 830 -3.92 30.46 5.66
N ALA A 831 -3.73 30.92 4.44
CA ALA A 831 -2.63 31.76 4.02
C ALA A 831 -3.15 33.14 3.63
N THR A 832 -2.35 34.17 3.93
CA THR A 832 -2.64 35.56 3.60
C THR A 832 -1.62 36.11 2.62
N ASP A 833 -1.93 37.28 2.05
CA ASP A 833 -0.98 38.07 1.25
C ASP A 833 -0.48 37.35 -0.02
N GLY A 834 -1.30 36.44 -0.56
CA GLY A 834 -1.07 35.77 -1.84
C GLY A 834 0.15 34.85 -1.90
N THR A 835 0.71 34.40 -0.78
CA THR A 835 1.84 33.46 -0.78
C THR A 835 1.60 32.27 0.15
N TYR A 836 2.20 31.12 -0.17
CA TYR A 836 2.11 29.94 0.68
C TYR A 836 3.41 29.15 0.67
N ARG A 837 3.58 28.31 1.70
CA ARG A 837 4.71 27.38 1.85
C ARG A 837 4.24 26.13 2.57
N VAL A 838 4.37 24.96 1.95
CA VAL A 838 4.08 23.64 2.51
C VAL A 838 5.40 22.89 2.68
N ARG A 839 5.63 22.29 3.85
CA ARG A 839 6.78 21.43 4.11
C ARG A 839 6.30 20.00 4.35
N LEU A 840 6.87 19.04 3.65
CA LEU A 840 6.47 17.63 3.65
C LEU A 840 7.69 16.78 4.04
N THR A 841 7.48 15.78 4.91
CA THR A 841 8.56 14.97 5.52
C THR A 841 8.34 13.45 5.40
N HIS A 842 7.35 13.01 4.61
CA HIS A 842 6.98 11.61 4.48
C HIS A 842 7.05 11.16 3.03
N ASP A 843 7.62 9.99 2.78
CA ASP A 843 7.73 9.47 1.42
C ASP A 843 6.39 8.91 0.92
N TYR A 844 5.91 9.48 -0.20
CA TYR A 844 4.74 9.01 -0.93
C TYR A 844 5.02 8.98 -2.43
N PRO A 845 4.28 8.15 -3.21
CA PRO A 845 4.40 8.11 -4.67
C PRO A 845 4.32 9.49 -5.35
N ALA A 846 3.48 10.38 -4.81
CA ALA A 846 3.44 11.79 -5.17
C ALA A 846 2.73 12.60 -4.08
N HIS A 847 3.06 13.89 -4.02
CA HIS A 847 2.43 14.92 -3.22
C HIS A 847 1.66 15.90 -4.10
N LEU A 848 0.69 16.56 -3.51
CA LEU A 848 -0.18 17.53 -4.16
C LEU A 848 -0.42 18.70 -3.21
N VAL A 849 -0.67 19.87 -3.77
CA VAL A 849 -1.14 21.05 -3.04
C VAL A 849 -2.44 21.52 -3.68
N ARG A 850 -3.46 21.73 -2.87
CA ARG A 850 -4.74 22.33 -3.25
C ARG A 850 -4.87 23.71 -2.65
N VAL A 851 -5.39 24.64 -3.44
CA VAL A 851 -5.67 26.02 -3.03
C VAL A 851 -7.13 26.35 -3.29
N GLU A 852 -7.78 26.95 -2.29
CA GLU A 852 -9.20 27.30 -2.30
C GLU A 852 -9.38 28.73 -1.77
N ALA A 853 -10.15 29.58 -2.46
CA ALA A 853 -10.49 30.92 -1.99
C ALA A 853 -11.99 31.22 -2.24
N PRO A 854 -12.66 32.02 -1.39
CA PRO A 854 -14.06 32.40 -1.61
C PRO A 854 -14.24 33.17 -2.94
N GLY A 855 -15.26 32.83 -3.74
CA GLY A 855 -15.51 33.45 -5.06
C GLY A 855 -14.59 32.99 -6.19
N TYR A 856 -13.68 32.04 -5.93
CA TYR A 856 -12.71 31.52 -6.90
C TYR A 856 -12.84 29.99 -7.08
N GLN A 857 -12.49 29.51 -8.27
CA GLN A 857 -12.31 28.08 -8.56
C GLN A 857 -11.13 27.52 -7.76
N MET A 858 -11.31 26.32 -7.22
CA MET A 858 -10.22 25.55 -6.62
C MET A 858 -9.13 25.25 -7.67
N ALA A 859 -7.86 25.31 -7.26
CA ALA A 859 -6.75 24.83 -8.05
C ALA A 859 -5.97 23.72 -7.33
N ILE A 860 -5.42 22.77 -8.09
CA ILE A 860 -4.60 21.66 -7.61
C ILE A 860 -3.28 21.65 -8.39
N SER A 861 -2.17 21.41 -7.71
CA SER A 861 -0.86 21.28 -8.35
C SER A 861 -0.78 20.06 -9.27
N ARG A 862 0.25 20.00 -10.11
CA ARG A 862 0.70 18.72 -10.68
C ARG A 862 1.13 17.75 -9.58
N ASP A 863 1.35 16.48 -9.93
CA ASP A 863 2.04 15.53 -9.06
C ASP A 863 3.45 16.03 -8.77
N ILE A 864 3.77 16.19 -7.48
CA ILE A 864 5.07 16.63 -6.96
C ILE A 864 5.77 15.41 -6.35
N GLN A 865 6.94 15.05 -6.85
CA GLN A 865 7.67 13.88 -6.34
C GLN A 865 8.38 14.21 -5.02
N THR A 866 8.46 13.21 -4.12
CA THR A 866 9.18 13.26 -2.83
C THR A 866 10.59 13.88 -2.95
N ASN A 867 11.30 13.60 -4.04
CA ASN A 867 12.70 13.96 -4.23
C ASN A 867 12.91 15.32 -4.93
N GLU A 868 11.87 16.13 -5.15
CA GLU A 868 12.01 17.43 -5.82
C GLU A 868 12.63 18.53 -4.93
N GLY A 869 12.84 18.26 -3.63
CA GLY A 869 13.54 19.20 -2.74
C GLY A 869 12.73 20.47 -2.50
N GLN A 870 13.22 21.64 -2.88
CA GLN A 870 12.48 22.90 -2.76
C GLN A 870 12.01 23.37 -4.14
N ILE A 871 10.70 23.53 -4.30
CA ILE A 871 10.07 23.94 -5.57
C ILE A 871 9.10 25.09 -5.39
N ASN A 872 8.87 25.81 -6.49
CA ASN A 872 7.85 26.86 -6.58
C ASN A 872 6.68 26.42 -7.48
N VAL A 873 5.45 26.55 -6.99
CA VAL A 873 4.21 26.21 -7.68
C VAL A 873 3.21 27.35 -7.51
N ASP A 874 3.12 28.21 -8.52
CA ASP A 874 2.19 29.35 -8.52
C ASP A 874 0.78 28.93 -8.98
N PHE A 875 -0.25 29.50 -8.37
CA PHE A 875 -1.66 29.31 -8.71
C PHE A 875 -2.29 30.61 -9.20
N ALA A 876 -2.98 30.54 -10.34
CA ALA A 876 -3.82 31.62 -10.84
C ALA A 876 -5.28 31.18 -10.77
N LEU A 877 -6.03 31.68 -9.78
CA LEU A 877 -7.40 31.26 -9.56
C LEU A 877 -8.38 32.04 -10.43
N LYS A 878 -9.29 31.33 -11.10
CA LYS A 878 -10.35 31.94 -11.92
C LYS A 878 -11.57 32.23 -11.05
N PRO A 879 -12.26 33.37 -11.20
CA PRO A 879 -13.53 33.60 -10.53
C PRO A 879 -14.58 32.55 -10.93
N ALA A 880 -15.45 32.15 -10.00
CA ALA A 880 -16.61 31.29 -10.31
C ALA A 880 -17.76 31.46 -9.32
N GLY A 881 -18.99 31.17 -9.77
CA GLY A 881 -20.21 31.33 -8.98
C GLY A 881 -20.35 30.28 -7.87
N ASP A 882 -20.72 30.73 -6.67
CA ASP A 882 -20.75 29.90 -5.46
C ASP A 882 -21.81 28.78 -5.53
N ILE A 883 -21.53 27.65 -4.89
CA ILE A 883 -22.54 26.66 -4.53
C ILE A 883 -23.15 27.14 -3.21
N ALA A 884 -24.26 27.85 -3.30
CA ALA A 884 -24.97 28.42 -2.16
C ALA A 884 -26.48 28.20 -2.30
N THR A 885 -27.15 28.01 -1.17
CA THR A 885 -28.61 27.96 -1.08
C THR A 885 -29.02 28.17 0.39
N THR A 886 -30.30 28.48 0.60
CA THR A 886 -30.91 28.51 1.93
C THR A 886 -31.50 27.13 2.27
N ILE A 887 -31.08 26.53 3.38
CA ILE A 887 -31.62 25.26 3.88
C ILE A 887 -32.83 25.52 4.77
N LEU A 888 -33.94 24.86 4.46
CA LEU A 888 -35.15 24.86 5.28
C LEU A 888 -35.39 23.47 5.88
N THR A 889 -35.83 23.45 7.14
CA THR A 889 -36.40 22.26 7.79
C THR A 889 -37.68 21.80 7.09
N PRO A 890 -38.15 20.55 7.29
CA PRO A 890 -39.41 20.08 6.71
C PRO A 890 -40.61 21.01 7.00
N ASP A 891 -40.61 21.67 8.16
CA ASP A 891 -41.62 22.67 8.56
C ASP A 891 -41.39 24.07 7.96
N LYS A 892 -40.55 24.18 6.92
CA LYS A 892 -40.19 25.41 6.21
C LYS A 892 -39.51 26.51 7.05
N LYS A 893 -38.99 26.18 8.24
CA LYS A 893 -38.17 27.10 9.05
C LYS A 893 -36.69 27.03 8.64
N PRO A 894 -35.90 28.10 8.77
CA PRO A 894 -34.45 28.05 8.56
C PRO A 894 -33.77 26.93 9.35
N ALA A 895 -32.98 26.08 8.68
CA ALA A 895 -32.24 25.01 9.32
C ALA A 895 -30.91 25.53 9.89
N SER A 896 -31.01 26.34 10.95
CA SER A 896 -29.84 26.91 11.61
C SER A 896 -28.87 25.82 12.08
N ASN A 897 -27.56 26.07 11.90
CA ASN A 897 -26.49 25.18 12.33
C ASN A 897 -26.54 23.76 11.71
N ALA A 898 -27.24 23.60 10.58
CA ALA A 898 -27.17 22.39 9.77
C ALA A 898 -25.71 22.14 9.36
N LYS A 899 -25.23 20.91 9.52
CA LYS A 899 -23.91 20.52 9.04
C LYS A 899 -24.00 20.16 7.57
N VAL A 900 -23.11 20.72 6.76
CA VAL A 900 -23.08 20.53 5.32
C VAL A 900 -21.70 20.03 4.92
N ALA A 901 -21.63 18.91 4.19
CA ALA A 901 -20.40 18.34 3.65
C ALA A 901 -20.48 18.24 2.13
N LEU A 902 -19.44 18.72 1.44
CA LEU A 902 -19.31 18.66 -0.01
C LEU A 902 -18.19 17.68 -0.39
N GLY A 903 -18.58 16.53 -0.94
CA GLY A 903 -17.69 15.46 -1.36
C GLY A 903 -17.42 15.49 -2.86
N VAL A 904 -16.17 15.23 -3.24
CA VAL A 904 -15.69 15.02 -4.62
C VAL A 904 -14.97 13.68 -4.72
N LYS A 905 -14.56 13.27 -5.93
CA LYS A 905 -13.73 12.09 -6.15
C LYS A 905 -12.56 12.00 -5.16
N GLY A 906 -12.43 10.85 -4.49
CA GLY A 906 -11.35 10.56 -3.52
C GLY A 906 -11.59 11.12 -2.11
N SER A 907 -12.64 11.91 -1.90
CA SER A 907 -13.08 12.30 -0.55
C SER A 907 -14.01 11.25 0.07
N GLN A 908 -14.21 11.37 1.37
CA GLN A 908 -15.02 10.51 2.22
C GLN A 908 -15.92 11.36 3.11
N ILE A 909 -17.20 10.99 3.18
CA ILE A 909 -18.19 11.54 4.11
C ILE A 909 -18.71 10.40 4.99
N SER A 910 -18.57 10.52 6.30
CA SER A 910 -19.11 9.56 7.27
C SER A 910 -20.24 10.20 8.07
N VAL A 911 -21.40 9.55 8.06
CA VAL A 911 -22.59 9.98 8.80
C VAL A 911 -22.96 8.88 9.80
N GLU A 912 -22.84 9.20 11.09
CA GLU A 912 -23.18 8.29 12.20
C GLU A 912 -24.46 8.78 12.88
N ASN A 913 -25.49 7.94 12.91
CA ASN A 913 -26.79 8.23 13.55
C ASN A 913 -27.40 9.58 13.12
N GLY A 914 -27.32 9.87 11.82
CA GLY A 914 -27.84 11.10 11.22
C GLY A 914 -27.01 12.36 11.53
N LYS A 915 -25.76 12.21 11.94
CA LYS A 915 -24.81 13.31 12.15
C LYS A 915 -23.53 13.06 11.37
N ILE A 916 -23.03 14.07 10.67
CA ILE A 916 -21.70 13.99 10.06
C ILE A 916 -20.64 13.84 11.18
N ASP A 917 -19.84 12.77 11.10
CA ASP A 917 -18.69 12.49 11.97
C ASP A 917 -17.47 13.26 11.45
N ASP A 918 -17.11 14.31 12.18
CA ASP A 918 -16.00 15.20 11.83
C ASP A 918 -14.65 14.45 11.80
N SER A 919 -14.53 13.33 12.52
CA SER A 919 -13.27 12.58 12.61
C SER A 919 -13.04 11.59 11.47
N SER A 920 -14.11 11.15 10.81
CA SER A 920 -14.06 10.18 9.71
C SER A 920 -14.50 10.78 8.37
N THR A 921 -14.77 12.09 8.33
CA THR A 921 -15.12 12.86 7.12
C THR A 921 -13.93 13.72 6.71
N ASN A 922 -13.38 13.47 5.52
CA ASN A 922 -12.28 14.27 4.94
C ASN A 922 -12.75 15.17 3.78
N ALA A 923 -14.07 15.28 3.59
CA ALA A 923 -14.71 16.24 2.69
C ALA A 923 -14.76 17.66 3.29
N THR A 924 -14.94 18.68 2.44
CA THR A 924 -15.08 20.07 2.89
C THR A 924 -16.40 20.25 3.63
N GLN A 925 -16.36 20.90 4.80
CA GLN A 925 -17.51 21.03 5.69
C GLN A 925 -17.77 22.47 6.09
N VAL A 926 -19.03 22.86 6.15
CA VAL A 926 -19.49 24.15 6.67
C VAL A 926 -20.72 23.95 7.56
N ARG A 927 -21.06 24.98 8.34
CA ARG A 927 -22.31 25.04 9.09
C ARG A 927 -23.18 26.14 8.50
N ALA A 928 -24.46 25.86 8.41
CA ALA A 928 -25.44 26.86 8.02
C ALA A 928 -25.56 27.95 9.10
N ASP A 929 -25.73 29.20 8.66
CA ASP A 929 -25.93 30.34 9.56
C ASP A 929 -27.31 30.30 10.26
N GLU A 930 -27.63 31.32 11.06
CA GLU A 930 -28.95 31.43 11.74
C GLU A 930 -30.14 31.46 10.78
N LYS A 931 -29.91 31.89 9.53
CA LYS A 931 -30.91 31.95 8.46
C LYS A 931 -30.88 30.70 7.58
N GLY A 932 -30.12 29.67 7.96
CA GLY A 932 -30.03 28.41 7.23
C GLY A 932 -29.19 28.48 5.95
N ARG A 933 -28.44 29.56 5.72
CA ARG A 933 -27.62 29.72 4.51
C ARG A 933 -26.28 29.05 4.69
N PHE A 934 -25.77 28.46 3.62
CA PHE A 934 -24.39 28.02 3.53
C PHE A 934 -23.79 28.44 2.18
N HIS A 935 -22.47 28.38 2.09
CA HIS A 935 -21.78 28.61 0.83
C HIS A 935 -20.59 27.65 0.69
N PHE A 936 -20.31 27.24 -0.54
CA PHE A 936 -19.03 26.68 -0.96
C PHE A 936 -18.57 27.37 -2.24
N SER A 937 -17.26 27.42 -2.44
CA SER A 937 -16.68 27.81 -3.73
C SER A 937 -17.14 26.85 -4.85
N ALA A 938 -17.28 27.40 -6.06
CA ALA A 938 -17.66 26.67 -7.26
C ALA A 938 -16.76 25.44 -7.53
N ARG A 939 -17.35 24.40 -8.14
CA ARG A 939 -16.66 23.16 -8.54
C ARG A 939 -16.98 22.82 -10.00
N GLN A 940 -15.99 22.32 -10.74
CA GLN A 940 -16.19 21.80 -12.10
C GLN A 940 -16.24 20.27 -12.15
N GLU A 941 -15.58 19.62 -11.19
CA GLU A 941 -15.65 18.19 -10.99
C GLU A 941 -17.03 17.76 -10.45
N PRO A 942 -17.49 16.52 -10.72
CA PRO A 942 -18.69 15.99 -10.09
C PRO A 942 -18.57 16.04 -8.57
N TRP A 943 -19.60 16.58 -7.92
CA TRP A 943 -19.65 16.73 -6.47
C TRP A 943 -20.98 16.21 -5.92
N GLN A 944 -20.95 15.79 -4.65
CA GLN A 944 -22.14 15.41 -3.90
C GLN A 944 -22.17 16.17 -2.59
N LEU A 945 -23.35 16.70 -2.27
CA LEU A 945 -23.62 17.48 -1.07
C LEU A 945 -24.41 16.61 -0.09
N VAL A 946 -23.93 16.50 1.15
CA VAL A 946 -24.62 15.83 2.25
C VAL A 946 -24.93 16.84 3.35
N ILE A 947 -26.21 16.99 3.69
CA ILE A 947 -26.70 17.93 4.69
C ILE A 947 -27.33 17.14 5.84
N THR A 948 -26.97 17.46 7.08
CA THR A 948 -27.57 16.85 8.27
C THR A 948 -28.01 17.91 9.28
N HIS A 949 -29.23 17.77 9.77
CA HIS A 949 -29.83 18.62 10.80
C HIS A 949 -30.74 17.76 11.69
N PRO A 950 -31.01 18.11 12.97
CA PRO A 950 -31.94 17.36 13.81
C PRO A 950 -33.32 17.08 13.18
N ALA A 951 -33.84 18.01 12.40
CA ALA A 951 -35.15 17.89 11.74
C ALA A 951 -35.14 17.09 10.42
N GLY A 952 -33.98 16.91 9.77
CA GLY A 952 -33.93 16.24 8.48
C GLY A 952 -32.54 16.21 7.84
N PHE A 953 -32.48 15.73 6.60
CA PHE A 953 -31.26 15.58 5.82
C PHE A 953 -31.49 15.91 4.36
N ALA A 954 -30.41 16.10 3.62
CA ALA A 954 -30.46 16.13 2.17
C ALA A 954 -29.19 15.51 1.58
N HIS A 955 -29.35 14.92 0.40
CA HIS A 955 -28.25 14.42 -0.42
C HIS A 955 -28.50 14.89 -1.85
N TYR A 956 -27.54 15.60 -2.42
CA TYR A 956 -27.67 16.17 -3.76
C TYR A 956 -26.42 15.84 -4.58
N LYS A 957 -26.59 15.51 -5.86
CA LYS A 957 -25.48 15.29 -6.79
C LYS A 957 -25.44 16.42 -7.83
N SER A 958 -24.24 16.81 -8.23
CA SER A 958 -24.03 17.89 -9.20
C SER A 958 -24.66 17.63 -10.58
N ASP A 959 -24.83 16.36 -10.94
CA ASP A 959 -25.44 15.92 -12.21
C ASP A 959 -26.98 15.91 -12.16
N SER A 960 -27.59 16.11 -10.98
CA SER A 960 -29.05 16.12 -10.80
C SER A 960 -29.71 17.44 -11.21
N GLY A 961 -28.93 18.43 -11.68
CA GLY A 961 -29.39 19.76 -12.08
C GLY A 961 -28.94 20.88 -11.12
N PRO A 962 -29.42 22.13 -11.30
CA PRO A 962 -29.08 23.24 -10.41
C PRO A 962 -29.59 22.99 -8.99
N LEU A 963 -28.78 23.39 -7.99
CA LEU A 963 -29.14 23.21 -6.58
C LEU A 963 -30.42 24.02 -6.27
N PRO A 964 -31.46 23.40 -5.68
CA PRO A 964 -32.68 24.12 -5.32
C PRO A 964 -32.38 25.27 -4.35
N ASP A 965 -33.02 26.43 -4.55
CA ASP A 965 -32.98 27.55 -3.61
C ASP A 965 -34.40 28.11 -3.37
N PRO A 966 -34.98 27.90 -2.16
CA PRO A 966 -34.40 27.21 -1.00
C PRO A 966 -34.38 25.67 -1.14
N LEU A 967 -33.42 25.02 -0.48
CA LEU A 967 -33.33 23.57 -0.36
C LEU A 967 -34.10 23.07 0.87
N LEU A 968 -35.16 22.30 0.65
CA LEU A 968 -35.95 21.68 1.72
C LEU A 968 -35.34 20.35 2.18
N LEU A 969 -35.12 20.20 3.48
CA LEU A 969 -34.65 18.95 4.06
C LEU A 969 -35.73 17.87 4.02
N THR A 970 -35.33 16.65 3.69
CA THR A 970 -36.14 15.44 3.82
C THR A 970 -36.18 15.02 5.30
N PRO A 971 -37.35 14.76 5.89
CA PRO A 971 -37.44 14.29 7.26
C PRO A 971 -36.79 12.90 7.41
N TRP A 972 -36.16 12.67 8.56
CA TRP A 972 -35.58 11.37 8.89
C TRP A 972 -36.64 10.28 8.95
N ALA A 973 -36.27 9.04 8.60
CA ALA A 973 -37.06 7.88 9.00
C ALA A 973 -36.72 7.51 10.45
N ARG A 974 -37.71 6.97 11.18
CA ARG A 974 -37.53 6.46 12.53
C ARG A 974 -37.81 4.96 12.54
N VAL A 975 -37.02 4.18 13.26
CA VAL A 975 -37.23 2.73 13.41
C VAL A 975 -37.25 2.37 14.88
N GLU A 976 -38.23 1.60 15.31
CA GLU A 976 -38.31 1.09 16.68
C GLU A 976 -38.80 -0.36 16.71
N GLY A 977 -38.60 -1.02 17.84
CA GLY A 977 -39.12 -2.36 18.07
C GLY A 977 -38.42 -3.04 19.25
N VAL A 978 -38.58 -4.35 19.32
CA VAL A 978 -38.01 -5.22 20.34
C VAL A 978 -37.08 -6.24 19.69
N PHE A 979 -35.86 -6.34 20.20
CA PHE A 979 -34.92 -7.39 19.85
C PHE A 979 -35.02 -8.54 20.84
N LYS A 980 -35.21 -9.75 20.32
CA LYS A 980 -35.25 -11.01 21.05
C LYS A 980 -34.26 -12.01 20.46
N ILE A 981 -33.85 -12.99 21.27
CA ILE A 981 -33.08 -14.16 20.85
C ILE A 981 -33.87 -15.38 21.34
N GLY A 982 -34.53 -16.07 20.41
CA GLY A 982 -35.67 -16.92 20.76
C GLY A 982 -36.70 -16.11 21.56
N GLU A 983 -37.22 -16.65 22.65
CA GLU A 983 -38.22 -15.95 23.47
C GLU A 983 -37.64 -14.87 24.40
N LYS A 984 -36.31 -14.83 24.58
CA LYS A 984 -35.67 -13.97 25.58
C LYS A 984 -35.36 -12.57 25.03
N PRO A 985 -35.53 -11.49 25.83
CA PRO A 985 -35.10 -10.16 25.43
C PRO A 985 -33.59 -10.08 25.17
N GLY A 986 -33.20 -9.54 24.02
CA GLY A 986 -31.82 -9.27 23.66
C GLY A 986 -31.31 -8.00 24.32
N ALA A 987 -31.08 -8.03 25.64
CA ALA A 987 -30.80 -6.85 26.45
C ALA A 987 -29.37 -6.30 26.31
N ASN A 988 -29.24 -4.97 26.21
CA ASN A 988 -27.94 -4.25 26.10
C ASN A 988 -27.07 -4.70 24.92
N LEU A 989 -27.69 -5.11 23.81
CA LEU A 989 -27.00 -5.59 22.62
C LEU A 989 -26.97 -4.53 21.52
N PRO A 990 -25.86 -4.41 20.77
CA PRO A 990 -25.72 -3.44 19.69
C PRO A 990 -26.51 -3.89 18.46
N LEU A 991 -27.31 -2.98 17.91
CA LEU A 991 -28.07 -3.15 16.68
C LEU A 991 -27.61 -2.14 15.63
N THR A 992 -27.68 -2.51 14.37
CA THR A 992 -27.25 -1.67 13.25
C THR A 992 -28.24 -1.71 12.09
N ILE A 993 -28.43 -0.57 11.42
CA ILE A 993 -29.14 -0.46 10.13
C ILE A 993 -28.13 -0.05 9.06
N MET A 994 -28.05 -0.84 7.99
CA MET A 994 -27.30 -0.52 6.79
C MET A 994 -28.27 -0.16 5.66
N THR A 995 -28.22 1.07 5.17
CA THR A 995 -29.06 1.56 4.05
C THR A 995 -28.32 1.48 2.72
N GLN A 996 -29.00 1.10 1.65
CA GLN A 996 -28.42 1.01 0.29
C GLN A 996 -28.23 2.39 -0.37
N VAL A 997 -28.93 3.43 0.10
CA VAL A 997 -29.06 4.73 -0.58
C VAL A 997 -27.75 5.50 -0.68
N THR A 998 -26.78 5.26 0.22
CA THR A 998 -25.62 6.14 0.37
C THR A 998 -24.27 5.44 0.31
N LEU A 999 -24.21 4.22 -0.24
CA LEU A 999 -22.93 3.54 -0.48
C LEU A 999 -22.41 3.93 -1.86
N SER A 1000 -21.79 5.11 -1.96
CA SER A 1000 -21.07 5.50 -3.18
C SER A 1000 -19.68 4.87 -3.15
N TYR A 1001 -19.42 3.96 -4.09
CA TYR A 1001 -18.10 3.38 -4.38
C TYR A 1001 -17.71 3.62 -5.85
N GLY A 1002 -18.05 4.80 -6.37
CA GLY A 1002 -17.77 5.19 -7.75
C GLY A 1002 -16.31 5.58 -7.97
N LYS A 1003 -15.76 5.22 -9.14
CA LYS A 1003 -14.40 5.62 -9.56
C LYS A 1003 -14.22 7.15 -9.62
N ASP A 1004 -15.32 7.89 -9.78
CA ASP A 1004 -15.36 9.35 -9.95
C ASP A 1004 -16.32 10.05 -8.96
N GLU A 1005 -16.71 9.38 -7.86
CA GLU A 1005 -17.61 9.92 -6.82
C GLU A 1005 -16.92 9.94 -5.44
N PRO A 1006 -17.40 10.75 -4.46
CA PRO A 1006 -16.96 10.62 -3.06
C PRO A 1006 -17.42 9.29 -2.46
N ASN A 1007 -16.66 8.77 -1.49
CA ASN A 1007 -17.07 7.63 -0.67
C ASN A 1007 -17.98 8.12 0.46
N ILE A 1008 -19.27 7.80 0.41
CA ILE A 1008 -20.21 8.18 1.48
C ILE A 1008 -20.52 6.93 2.30
N PHE A 1009 -20.50 7.07 3.61
CA PHE A 1009 -20.79 6.00 4.56
C PHE A 1009 -21.87 6.47 5.53
N THR A 1010 -22.96 5.73 5.62
CA THR A 1010 -24.00 5.94 6.63
C THR A 1010 -24.00 4.75 7.58
N HIS A 1011 -23.83 5.02 8.87
CA HIS A 1011 -23.90 4.04 9.94
C HIS A 1011 -25.00 4.45 10.91
N HIS A 1012 -25.91 3.53 11.18
CA HIS A 1012 -26.97 3.72 12.16
C HIS A 1012 -26.80 2.63 13.21
N ASP A 1013 -26.36 3.00 14.41
CA ASP A 1013 -26.04 2.07 15.49
C ASP A 1013 -26.73 2.51 16.78
N VAL A 1014 -27.41 1.57 17.45
CA VAL A 1014 -28.02 1.79 18.78
C VAL A 1014 -27.78 0.57 19.67
N THR A 1015 -28.07 0.71 20.96
CA THR A 1015 -28.02 -0.40 21.92
C THR A 1015 -29.41 -0.59 22.50
N SER A 1016 -29.89 -1.84 22.53
CA SER A 1016 -31.18 -2.18 23.14
C SER A 1016 -31.17 -1.96 24.66
N ASP A 1017 -32.35 -1.72 25.24
CA ASP A 1017 -32.51 -1.61 26.70
C ASP A 1017 -32.60 -2.99 27.39
N GLN A 1018 -32.92 -3.01 28.68
CA GLN A 1018 -33.05 -4.25 29.47
C GLN A 1018 -34.21 -5.16 29.00
N LEU A 1019 -35.21 -4.60 28.32
CA LEU A 1019 -36.35 -5.31 27.77
C LEU A 1019 -36.15 -5.61 26.27
N GLY A 1020 -34.95 -5.37 25.73
CA GLY A 1020 -34.64 -5.55 24.32
C GLY A 1020 -35.19 -4.45 23.41
N ARG A 1021 -35.82 -3.40 23.95
CA ARG A 1021 -36.41 -2.32 23.14
C ARG A 1021 -35.31 -1.45 22.57
N TYR A 1022 -35.52 -0.97 21.34
CA TYR A 1022 -34.56 -0.10 20.66
C TYR A 1022 -35.26 0.96 19.83
N VAL A 1023 -34.58 2.10 19.63
CA VAL A 1023 -35.09 3.20 18.80
C VAL A 1023 -33.95 3.85 18.01
N PHE A 1024 -34.01 3.74 16.69
CA PHE A 1024 -33.21 4.54 15.77
C PHE A 1024 -33.97 5.83 15.42
N GLN A 1025 -33.51 6.94 15.97
CA GLN A 1025 -34.18 8.24 15.83
C GLN A 1025 -33.99 8.89 14.45
N ARG A 1026 -32.85 8.64 13.80
CA ARG A 1026 -32.45 9.33 12.55
C ARG A 1026 -31.84 8.35 11.56
N VAL A 1027 -32.68 7.75 10.72
CA VAL A 1027 -32.28 6.78 9.71
C VAL A 1027 -32.48 7.37 8.32
N TRP A 1028 -31.53 7.11 7.42
CA TRP A 1028 -31.71 7.46 6.02
C TRP A 1028 -32.87 6.63 5.43
N PRO A 1029 -33.88 7.27 4.81
CA PRO A 1029 -34.94 6.57 4.10
C PRO A 1029 -34.41 5.73 2.93
N GLY A 1030 -35.21 4.77 2.47
CA GLY A 1030 -34.89 3.85 1.38
C GLY A 1030 -34.78 2.40 1.81
N LYS A 1031 -34.24 1.55 0.91
CA LYS A 1031 -34.01 0.13 1.19
C LYS A 1031 -32.81 -0.04 2.11
N GLY A 1032 -32.97 -0.87 3.13
CA GLY A 1032 -31.89 -1.18 4.08
C GLY A 1032 -32.06 -2.53 4.74
N ARG A 1033 -31.17 -2.86 5.67
CA ARG A 1033 -31.26 -4.06 6.50
C ARG A 1033 -30.94 -3.73 7.94
N ILE A 1034 -31.74 -4.26 8.86
CA ILE A 1034 -31.49 -4.20 10.31
C ILE A 1034 -30.98 -5.54 10.81
N ASN A 1035 -29.99 -5.52 11.72
CA ASN A 1035 -29.45 -6.71 12.37
C ASN A 1035 -28.72 -6.36 13.67
N ARG A 1036 -28.41 -7.38 14.47
CA ARG A 1036 -27.43 -7.28 15.56
C ARG A 1036 -26.02 -7.13 14.99
N ARG A 1037 -25.27 -6.18 15.54
CA ARG A 1037 -23.85 -5.98 15.18
C ARG A 1037 -22.97 -6.97 15.96
N PRO A 1038 -22.17 -7.83 15.31
CA PRO A 1038 -21.28 -8.74 16.00
C PRO A 1038 -20.03 -8.00 16.50
N MET A 1039 -19.54 -8.39 17.66
CA MET A 1039 -18.28 -7.88 18.21
C MET A 1039 -17.11 -8.73 17.73
N LEU A 1040 -16.48 -8.29 16.63
CA LEU A 1040 -15.27 -8.91 16.08
C LEU A 1040 -14.02 -8.17 16.55
N HIS A 1041 -13.05 -8.93 17.03
CA HIS A 1041 -11.77 -8.42 17.47
C HIS A 1041 -10.67 -8.78 16.46
N GLY A 1042 -9.86 -7.80 16.08
CA GLY A 1042 -8.86 -7.96 15.02
C GLY A 1042 -7.87 -9.11 15.26
N THR A 1043 -7.50 -9.39 16.51
CA THR A 1043 -6.55 -10.46 16.87
C THR A 1043 -7.20 -11.71 17.47
N ASN A 1044 -8.44 -11.61 17.94
CA ASN A 1044 -9.13 -12.68 18.66
C ASN A 1044 -10.32 -13.25 17.89
N GLY A 1045 -10.63 -12.71 16.70
CA GLY A 1045 -11.82 -13.09 15.94
C GLY A 1045 -13.09 -12.71 16.69
N ALA A 1046 -14.14 -13.51 16.53
CA ALA A 1046 -15.38 -13.37 17.27
C ALA A 1046 -15.16 -13.58 18.78
N MET A 1047 -15.62 -12.62 19.58
CA MET A 1047 -15.52 -12.67 21.04
C MET A 1047 -16.66 -13.47 21.69
N GLU A 1048 -17.70 -13.76 20.93
CA GLU A 1048 -18.90 -14.46 21.35
C GLU A 1048 -19.38 -15.37 20.21
N VAL A 1049 -20.05 -16.47 20.57
CA VAL A 1049 -20.76 -17.34 19.63
C VAL A 1049 -22.17 -16.79 19.53
N THR A 1050 -22.49 -16.18 18.39
CA THR A 1050 -23.75 -15.48 18.18
C THR A 1050 -24.15 -15.57 16.72
N SER A 1051 -25.42 -15.35 16.49
CA SER A 1051 -25.96 -15.10 15.16
C SER A 1051 -26.67 -13.75 15.10
N ALA A 1052 -26.93 -13.29 13.88
CA ALA A 1052 -27.85 -12.21 13.64
C ALA A 1052 -28.59 -12.41 12.33
N ILE A 1053 -29.91 -12.20 12.39
CA ILE A 1053 -30.75 -12.13 11.21
C ILE A 1053 -30.71 -10.70 10.69
N ARG A 1054 -30.49 -10.60 9.38
CA ARG A 1054 -30.54 -9.38 8.59
C ARG A 1054 -31.91 -9.28 7.96
N ILE A 1055 -32.78 -8.49 8.58
CA ILE A 1055 -34.16 -8.26 8.13
C ILE A 1055 -34.15 -7.10 7.14
N PRO A 1056 -34.68 -7.26 5.92
CA PRO A 1056 -34.84 -6.18 4.97
C PRO A 1056 -35.89 -5.16 5.45
N LEU A 1057 -35.60 -3.89 5.23
CA LEU A 1057 -36.46 -2.77 5.59
C LEU A 1057 -36.68 -1.87 4.38
N GLN A 1058 -37.90 -1.35 4.27
CA GLN A 1058 -38.23 -0.22 3.40
C GLN A 1058 -38.58 0.97 4.29
N LEU A 1059 -37.70 1.97 4.33
CA LEU A 1059 -37.86 3.14 5.19
C LEU A 1059 -38.44 4.30 4.38
N VAL A 1060 -39.47 4.94 4.93
CA VAL A 1060 -40.16 6.07 4.30
C VAL A 1060 -39.80 7.34 5.07
N PRO A 1061 -39.48 8.45 4.38
CA PRO A 1061 -39.18 9.73 5.03
C PRO A 1061 -40.28 10.16 6.01
N GLY A 1062 -39.90 10.60 7.20
CA GLY A 1062 -40.82 11.12 8.22
C GLY A 1062 -41.74 10.09 8.89
N LYS A 1063 -41.72 8.82 8.47
CA LYS A 1063 -42.52 7.75 9.08
C LYS A 1063 -41.71 6.98 10.13
N THR A 1064 -42.44 6.48 11.13
CA THR A 1064 -41.92 5.48 12.07
C THR A 1064 -42.24 4.09 11.55
N THR A 1065 -41.22 3.26 11.39
CA THR A 1065 -41.33 1.83 11.09
C THR A 1065 -41.16 1.04 12.38
N THR A 1066 -42.17 0.24 12.75
CA THR A 1066 -42.04 -0.73 13.85
C THR A 1066 -41.55 -2.06 13.29
N GLN A 1067 -40.44 -2.58 13.81
CA GLN A 1067 -39.85 -3.84 13.37
C GLN A 1067 -39.34 -4.60 14.59
N ASP A 1068 -39.93 -5.75 14.91
CA ASP A 1068 -39.32 -6.66 15.88
C ASP A 1068 -38.25 -7.53 15.20
N ILE A 1069 -37.21 -7.90 15.96
CA ILE A 1069 -36.09 -8.72 15.47
C ILE A 1069 -36.02 -9.97 16.35
N GLY A 1070 -36.06 -11.15 15.73
CA GLY A 1070 -35.97 -12.44 16.42
C GLY A 1070 -37.26 -12.88 17.10
N GLY A 1071 -37.23 -14.07 17.70
CA GLY A 1071 -38.33 -14.68 18.45
C GLY A 1071 -39.39 -15.44 17.65
N THR A 1072 -39.19 -15.66 16.36
CA THR A 1072 -40.19 -16.32 15.49
C THR A 1072 -39.63 -17.41 14.57
N GLY A 1073 -38.35 -17.76 14.70
CA GLY A 1073 -37.72 -18.77 13.82
C GLY A 1073 -37.10 -19.92 14.59
N ARG A 1074 -36.64 -20.94 13.85
CA ARG A 1074 -36.02 -22.15 14.42
C ARG A 1074 -34.53 -21.95 14.65
N VAL A 1075 -34.01 -22.72 15.60
CA VAL A 1075 -32.57 -22.81 15.82
C VAL A 1075 -31.95 -23.72 14.77
N VAL A 1076 -30.84 -23.30 14.17
CA VAL A 1076 -30.00 -24.14 13.31
C VAL A 1076 -28.63 -24.33 13.96
N THR A 1077 -28.18 -25.58 14.09
CA THR A 1077 -26.89 -25.93 14.69
C THR A 1077 -26.01 -26.70 13.71
N GLY A 1078 -24.71 -26.75 13.98
CA GLY A 1078 -23.79 -27.62 13.26
C GLY A 1078 -22.36 -27.44 13.76
N LYS A 1079 -21.43 -28.17 13.14
CA LYS A 1079 -20.00 -28.12 13.45
C LYS A 1079 -19.15 -28.07 12.19
N LEU A 1080 -18.13 -27.24 12.17
CA LEU A 1080 -17.17 -27.15 11.07
C LEU A 1080 -15.98 -28.08 11.31
N ALA A 1081 -15.52 -28.74 10.25
CA ALA A 1081 -14.31 -29.55 10.24
C ALA A 1081 -13.33 -29.05 9.17
N PRO A 1082 -12.01 -29.03 9.45
CA PRO A 1082 -11.03 -28.53 8.49
C PRO A 1082 -10.87 -29.54 7.33
N PRO A 1083 -10.35 -29.13 6.16
CA PRO A 1083 -10.06 -30.07 5.09
C PRO A 1083 -9.07 -31.15 5.56
N GLU A 1084 -9.18 -32.38 5.07
CA GLU A 1084 -8.30 -33.51 5.50
C GLU A 1084 -6.80 -33.19 5.35
N LYS A 1085 -6.44 -32.33 4.41
CA LYS A 1085 -5.05 -31.93 4.13
C LYS A 1085 -4.53 -30.79 5.03
N PHE A 1086 -5.38 -30.20 5.87
CA PHE A 1086 -5.01 -29.07 6.72
C PHE A 1086 -4.11 -29.53 7.87
N LYS A 1087 -2.90 -28.95 7.95
CA LYS A 1087 -1.94 -29.19 9.03
C LYS A 1087 -1.98 -28.04 10.03
N GLY A 1088 -2.38 -28.30 11.27
CA GLY A 1088 -2.39 -27.33 12.37
C GLY A 1088 -3.72 -27.26 13.12
N LYS A 1089 -3.82 -26.36 14.12
CA LYS A 1089 -5.07 -26.11 14.85
C LYS A 1089 -5.89 -25.02 14.12
N PRO A 1090 -7.09 -25.30 13.60
CA PRO A 1090 -7.92 -24.33 12.90
C PRO A 1090 -8.41 -23.22 13.84
N LEU A 1091 -8.36 -21.97 13.40
CA LEU A 1091 -8.77 -20.81 14.19
C LEU A 1091 -10.24 -20.43 13.91
N TRP A 1092 -11.16 -21.28 14.36
CA TRP A 1092 -12.59 -21.18 14.06
C TRP A 1092 -13.23 -19.83 14.41
N GLN A 1093 -12.76 -19.13 15.43
CA GLN A 1093 -13.29 -17.82 15.80
C GLN A 1093 -13.09 -16.73 14.72
N PHE A 1094 -12.28 -16.97 13.68
CA PHE A 1094 -12.17 -16.10 12.51
C PHE A 1094 -13.05 -16.53 11.33
N ALA A 1095 -13.73 -17.67 11.45
CA ALA A 1095 -14.74 -18.12 10.51
C ALA A 1095 -16.03 -17.32 10.73
N MET A 1096 -16.65 -16.92 9.63
CA MET A 1096 -17.97 -16.33 9.63
C MET A 1096 -18.87 -17.13 8.70
N ILE A 1097 -20.04 -17.47 9.21
CA ILE A 1097 -21.09 -18.15 8.47
C ILE A 1097 -21.99 -17.08 7.88
N ASP A 1098 -22.27 -17.13 6.57
CA ASP A 1098 -23.26 -16.30 5.88
C ASP A 1098 -24.30 -17.23 5.26
N GLY A 1099 -25.58 -17.02 5.58
CA GLY A 1099 -26.67 -17.81 5.02
C GLY A 1099 -27.73 -16.93 4.37
N ARG A 1100 -28.24 -17.37 3.22
CA ARG A 1100 -29.21 -16.62 2.41
C ARG A 1100 -30.28 -17.56 1.87
N ARG A 1101 -31.46 -17.03 1.55
CA ARG A 1101 -32.49 -17.81 0.87
C ARG A 1101 -31.96 -18.45 -0.41
N PHE A 1102 -32.36 -19.69 -0.62
CA PHE A 1102 -32.05 -20.45 -1.82
C PHE A 1102 -33.34 -20.67 -2.62
N LEU A 1103 -33.28 -20.34 -3.91
CA LEU A 1103 -34.35 -20.63 -4.87
C LEU A 1103 -33.89 -21.81 -5.73
N ASN A 1104 -34.69 -22.86 -5.78
CA ASN A 1104 -34.41 -23.99 -6.66
C ASN A 1104 -34.50 -23.52 -8.13
N PRO A 1105 -33.55 -23.90 -9.00
CA PRO A 1105 -33.68 -23.64 -10.43
C PRO A 1105 -34.88 -24.41 -11.01
N PRO A 1106 -35.54 -23.90 -12.07
CA PRO A 1106 -36.67 -24.57 -12.70
C PRO A 1106 -36.25 -25.90 -13.38
N PRO A 1107 -37.19 -26.86 -13.57
CA PRO A 1107 -36.90 -28.13 -14.25
C PRO A 1107 -36.30 -27.93 -15.64
N GLY A 1108 -35.27 -28.70 -15.99
CA GLY A 1108 -34.50 -28.55 -17.25
C GLY A 1108 -33.21 -27.73 -17.10
N ILE A 1109 -33.11 -26.94 -16.02
CA ILE A 1109 -31.86 -26.31 -15.58
C ILE A 1109 -31.20 -27.23 -14.54
N MET A 1110 -29.90 -27.48 -14.69
CA MET A 1110 -29.13 -28.39 -13.81
C MET A 1110 -29.37 -28.10 -12.32
N SER A 1111 -29.57 -29.16 -11.53
CA SER A 1111 -29.99 -29.06 -10.13
C SER A 1111 -28.92 -28.42 -9.24
N ALA A 1112 -29.33 -27.94 -8.07
CA ALA A 1112 -28.43 -27.32 -7.12
C ALA A 1112 -27.39 -28.30 -6.53
N GLU A 1113 -27.71 -29.59 -6.48
CA GLU A 1113 -26.78 -30.66 -6.08
C GLU A 1113 -25.71 -30.92 -7.14
N ASP A 1114 -26.07 -30.83 -8.43
CA ASP A 1114 -25.11 -30.97 -9.54
C ASP A 1114 -24.13 -29.79 -9.59
N LEU A 1115 -24.60 -28.58 -9.24
CA LEU A 1115 -23.79 -27.36 -9.08
C LEU A 1115 -22.75 -27.46 -7.95
N GLN A 1116 -23.04 -28.23 -6.89
CA GLN A 1116 -22.11 -28.47 -5.76
C GLN A 1116 -21.09 -29.56 -6.06
N LYS A 1117 -21.48 -30.62 -6.76
CA LYS A 1117 -20.61 -31.80 -6.96
C LYS A 1117 -19.58 -31.63 -8.08
N ASP A 1118 -19.88 -30.84 -9.12
CA ASP A 1118 -18.97 -30.72 -10.27
C ASP A 1118 -19.09 -29.37 -11.04
N PRO A 1119 -18.27 -28.36 -10.69
CA PRO A 1119 -18.27 -27.06 -11.37
C PRO A 1119 -17.86 -27.11 -12.85
N LEU A 1120 -17.27 -28.22 -13.33
CA LEU A 1120 -16.92 -28.40 -14.75
C LEU A 1120 -18.14 -28.87 -15.55
N LYS A 1121 -18.96 -29.77 -15.01
CA LYS A 1121 -20.25 -30.17 -15.62
C LYS A 1121 -21.19 -28.98 -15.85
N PHE A 1122 -21.21 -27.99 -14.95
CA PHE A 1122 -22.00 -26.78 -15.15
C PHE A 1122 -21.58 -25.98 -16.40
N ARG A 1123 -20.26 -25.86 -16.65
CA ARG A 1123 -19.75 -25.16 -17.84
C ARG A 1123 -20.09 -25.88 -19.14
N GLU A 1124 -19.99 -27.21 -19.14
CA GLU A 1124 -20.33 -28.03 -20.30
C GLU A 1124 -21.84 -28.05 -20.59
N TRP A 1125 -22.66 -28.19 -19.54
CA TRP A 1125 -24.11 -28.07 -19.67
C TRP A 1125 -24.51 -26.69 -20.17
N PHE A 1126 -23.96 -25.60 -19.60
CA PHE A 1126 -24.29 -24.24 -20.02
C PHE A 1126 -23.89 -23.95 -21.47
N LYS A 1127 -22.81 -24.57 -21.95
CA LYS A 1127 -22.41 -24.51 -23.37
C LYS A 1127 -23.40 -25.28 -24.26
N LYS A 1128 -23.75 -26.52 -23.90
CA LYS A 1128 -24.74 -27.34 -24.64
C LYS A 1128 -26.14 -26.70 -24.65
N TRP A 1129 -26.53 -26.09 -23.54
CA TRP A 1129 -27.79 -25.36 -23.39
C TRP A 1129 -27.86 -24.15 -24.33
N LYS A 1130 -26.77 -23.38 -24.44
CA LYS A 1130 -26.65 -22.26 -25.40
C LYS A 1130 -26.71 -22.67 -26.87
N GLU A 1131 -26.26 -23.87 -27.18
CA GLU A 1131 -26.24 -24.44 -28.54
C GLU A 1131 -27.52 -25.23 -28.85
N SER A 1132 -28.48 -25.31 -27.92
CA SER A 1132 -29.74 -26.03 -28.10
C SER A 1132 -30.79 -25.20 -28.83
N ASP A 1133 -31.65 -25.86 -29.63
CA ASP A 1133 -32.72 -25.21 -30.39
C ASP A 1133 -33.75 -24.48 -29.49
N ASN A 1134 -33.82 -24.86 -28.21
CA ASN A 1134 -34.71 -24.25 -27.21
C ASN A 1134 -34.08 -23.06 -26.47
N PHE A 1135 -32.82 -22.70 -26.75
CA PHE A 1135 -32.07 -21.71 -25.97
C PHE A 1135 -32.78 -20.36 -25.84
N GLU A 1136 -33.32 -19.79 -26.92
CA GLU A 1136 -33.97 -18.47 -26.85
C GLU A 1136 -35.26 -18.51 -26.02
N ALA A 1137 -35.98 -19.63 -26.00
CA ALA A 1137 -37.15 -19.82 -25.13
C ALA A 1137 -36.74 -20.02 -23.66
N GLU A 1138 -35.70 -20.83 -23.40
CA GLU A 1138 -35.24 -21.14 -22.05
C GLU A 1138 -34.42 -19.99 -21.42
N LYS A 1139 -33.80 -19.13 -22.22
CA LYS A 1139 -33.07 -17.93 -21.78
C LYS A 1139 -33.99 -16.93 -21.09
N VAL A 1140 -35.23 -16.79 -21.56
CA VAL A 1140 -36.25 -15.98 -20.88
C VAL A 1140 -36.59 -16.62 -19.53
N ILE A 1141 -36.71 -17.95 -19.46
CA ILE A 1141 -36.95 -18.68 -18.20
C ILE A 1141 -35.79 -18.48 -17.22
N TYR A 1142 -34.53 -18.56 -17.69
CA TYR A 1142 -33.35 -18.32 -16.86
C TYR A 1142 -33.24 -16.86 -16.38
N GLN A 1143 -33.56 -15.89 -17.23
CA GLN A 1143 -33.59 -14.47 -16.86
C GLN A 1143 -34.67 -14.22 -15.80
N ASN A 1144 -35.88 -14.77 -16.00
CA ASN A 1144 -36.96 -14.73 -15.01
C ASN A 1144 -36.56 -15.39 -13.69
N TYR A 1145 -35.87 -16.53 -13.72
CA TYR A 1145 -35.31 -17.17 -12.53
C TYR A 1145 -34.27 -16.30 -11.83
N LYS A 1146 -33.35 -15.67 -12.59
CA LYS A 1146 -32.33 -14.78 -12.04
C LYS A 1146 -32.98 -13.57 -11.38
N ASP A 1147 -33.96 -12.94 -12.03
CA ASP A 1147 -34.68 -11.79 -11.48
C ASP A 1147 -35.50 -12.19 -10.25
N ALA A 1148 -36.17 -13.36 -10.28
CA ALA A 1148 -36.87 -13.92 -9.13
C ALA A 1148 -35.92 -14.23 -7.97
N ARG A 1149 -34.73 -14.77 -8.24
CA ARG A 1149 -33.69 -15.02 -7.24
C ARG A 1149 -33.14 -13.72 -6.65
N GLU A 1150 -32.85 -12.71 -7.48
CA GLU A 1150 -32.38 -11.41 -7.01
C GLU A 1150 -33.46 -10.72 -6.15
N LYS A 1151 -34.72 -10.77 -6.57
CA LYS A 1151 -35.86 -10.30 -5.80
C LYS A 1151 -35.99 -11.04 -4.47
N LEU A 1152 -35.96 -12.37 -4.48
CA LEU A 1152 -36.00 -13.21 -3.27
C LEU A 1152 -34.86 -12.83 -2.30
N LEU A 1153 -33.64 -12.70 -2.80
CA LEU A 1153 -32.49 -12.33 -1.98
C LEU A 1153 -32.61 -10.93 -1.40
N ALA A 1154 -33.17 -9.98 -2.16
CA ALA A 1154 -33.37 -8.60 -1.71
C ALA A 1154 -34.46 -8.48 -0.63
N GLU A 1155 -35.58 -9.19 -0.81
CA GLU A 1155 -36.79 -9.11 0.01
C GLU A 1155 -36.83 -10.10 1.18
N SER A 1156 -35.96 -11.11 1.19
CA SER A 1156 -35.94 -12.11 2.26
C SER A 1156 -34.89 -11.82 3.34
N PRO A 1157 -35.15 -12.27 4.59
CA PRO A 1157 -34.14 -12.31 5.62
C PRO A 1157 -32.94 -13.19 5.20
N SER A 1158 -31.75 -12.71 5.54
CA SER A 1158 -30.54 -13.53 5.54
C SER A 1158 -29.96 -13.56 6.94
N PHE A 1159 -28.99 -14.41 7.23
CA PHE A 1159 -28.35 -14.43 8.54
C PHE A 1159 -26.84 -14.50 8.38
N PHE A 1160 -26.15 -14.20 9.47
CA PHE A 1160 -24.76 -14.58 9.64
C PHE A 1160 -24.56 -15.11 11.06
N ALA A 1161 -23.51 -15.89 11.27
CA ALA A 1161 -23.13 -16.36 12.60
C ALA A 1161 -21.61 -16.43 12.78
N THR A 1162 -21.19 -16.25 14.02
CA THR A 1162 -19.82 -16.51 14.46
C THR A 1162 -19.70 -17.96 14.92
N VAL A 1163 -18.49 -18.49 14.86
CA VAL A 1163 -18.21 -19.89 15.17
C VAL A 1163 -17.46 -19.98 16.49
N ALA A 1164 -17.84 -20.96 17.32
CA ALA A 1164 -17.15 -21.31 18.54
C ALA A 1164 -15.74 -21.81 18.29
N ARG A 1165 -14.91 -21.79 19.33
CA ARG A 1165 -13.49 -22.20 19.25
C ARG A 1165 -13.29 -23.68 18.91
N ASP A 1166 -14.31 -24.51 19.09
CA ASP A 1166 -14.30 -25.94 18.75
C ASP A 1166 -14.91 -26.24 17.37
N GLY A 1167 -15.29 -25.20 16.62
CA GLY A 1167 -15.93 -25.31 15.30
C GLY A 1167 -17.45 -25.40 15.36
N SER A 1168 -18.07 -25.49 16.54
CA SER A 1168 -19.53 -25.49 16.66
C SER A 1168 -20.13 -24.12 16.35
N PHE A 1169 -21.33 -24.10 15.81
CA PHE A 1169 -22.08 -22.87 15.58
C PHE A 1169 -23.56 -23.06 15.89
N ARG A 1170 -24.20 -21.93 16.21
CA ARG A 1170 -25.62 -21.85 16.49
C ARG A 1170 -26.18 -20.60 15.85
N ILE A 1171 -27.25 -20.77 15.08
CA ILE A 1171 -27.98 -19.69 14.42
C ILE A 1171 -29.39 -19.70 14.98
N ASP A 1172 -29.73 -18.63 15.70
CA ASP A 1172 -31.03 -18.47 16.33
C ASP A 1172 -32.02 -17.84 15.34
N ASP A 1173 -33.31 -18.14 15.54
CA ASP A 1173 -34.44 -17.49 14.88
C ASP A 1173 -34.52 -17.63 13.34
N VAL A 1174 -33.91 -18.66 12.74
CA VAL A 1174 -33.93 -18.86 11.28
C VAL A 1174 -35.36 -19.12 10.79
N PRO A 1175 -35.92 -18.27 9.89
CA PRO A 1175 -37.27 -18.47 9.38
C PRO A 1175 -37.42 -19.76 8.56
N PRO A 1176 -38.64 -20.33 8.44
CA PRO A 1176 -38.88 -21.50 7.59
C PRO A 1176 -38.55 -21.27 6.10
N GLY A 1177 -37.95 -22.24 5.45
CA GLY A 1177 -37.74 -22.38 4.00
C GLY A 1177 -36.30 -22.76 3.63
N ASN A 1178 -35.93 -22.59 2.36
CA ASN A 1178 -34.66 -23.11 1.82
C ASN A 1178 -33.54 -22.06 1.92
N TYR A 1179 -32.34 -22.51 2.30
CA TYR A 1179 -31.18 -21.66 2.51
C TYR A 1179 -29.91 -22.25 1.90
N ALA A 1180 -29.00 -21.37 1.52
CA ALA A 1180 -27.63 -21.69 1.15
C ALA A 1180 -26.67 -21.02 2.15
N LEU A 1181 -25.81 -21.82 2.76
CA LEU A 1181 -24.84 -21.46 3.78
C LEU A 1181 -23.42 -21.43 3.20
N SER A 1182 -22.65 -20.40 3.52
CA SER A 1182 -21.24 -20.28 3.16
C SER A 1182 -20.40 -19.94 4.39
N VAL A 1183 -19.14 -20.37 4.39
CA VAL A 1183 -18.18 -20.13 5.46
C VAL A 1183 -16.92 -19.49 4.87
N ASP A 1184 -16.58 -18.30 5.37
CA ASP A 1184 -15.40 -17.52 4.97
C ASP A 1184 -14.50 -17.19 6.17
N PHE A 1185 -13.19 -17.08 5.93
CA PHE A 1185 -12.18 -16.68 6.94
C PHE A 1185 -11.55 -15.33 6.58
N TYR A 1186 -11.54 -14.39 7.54
CA TYR A 1186 -11.03 -13.03 7.29
C TYR A 1186 -9.51 -12.90 7.40
N GLN A 1187 -8.83 -13.70 8.24
CA GLN A 1187 -7.39 -13.50 8.53
C GLN A 1187 -6.54 -14.79 8.56
N ASN A 1188 -7.13 -15.98 8.42
CA ASN A 1188 -6.38 -17.24 8.40
C ASN A 1188 -7.16 -18.32 7.64
N ARG A 1189 -6.75 -18.66 6.42
CA ARG A 1189 -7.54 -19.53 5.53
C ARG A 1189 -7.33 -21.01 5.89
N VAL A 1190 -8.17 -21.52 6.78
CA VAL A 1190 -8.26 -22.97 7.10
C VAL A 1190 -8.86 -23.74 5.91
N GLY A 1191 -9.88 -23.17 5.26
CA GLY A 1191 -10.62 -23.74 4.14
C GLY A 1191 -11.80 -22.83 3.80
N ARG A 1192 -12.71 -23.30 2.95
CA ARG A 1192 -13.97 -22.59 2.64
C ARG A 1192 -15.13 -23.56 2.48
N LEU A 1193 -16.35 -23.08 2.69
CA LEU A 1193 -17.57 -23.80 2.31
C LEU A 1193 -18.44 -22.84 1.53
N LYS A 1194 -18.96 -23.26 0.37
CA LYS A 1194 -19.81 -22.39 -0.46
C LYS A 1194 -21.14 -23.06 -0.78
N ASN A 1195 -22.21 -22.32 -0.58
CA ASN A 1195 -23.57 -22.69 -0.95
C ASN A 1195 -24.04 -24.06 -0.42
N TYR A 1196 -23.69 -24.47 0.81
CA TYR A 1196 -24.28 -25.66 1.44
C TYR A 1196 -25.79 -25.47 1.61
N ILE A 1197 -26.61 -26.31 0.97
CA ILE A 1197 -28.06 -26.12 0.89
C ILE A 1197 -28.73 -26.91 2.01
N PHE A 1198 -29.66 -26.27 2.71
CA PHE A 1198 -30.47 -26.92 3.73
C PHE A 1198 -31.86 -26.28 3.81
N THR A 1199 -32.79 -26.98 4.42
CA THR A 1199 -34.19 -26.55 4.56
C THR A 1199 -34.56 -26.44 6.03
N VAL A 1200 -35.21 -25.34 6.37
CA VAL A 1200 -35.82 -25.13 7.69
C VAL A 1200 -37.33 -25.37 7.56
N PRO A 1201 -37.92 -26.38 8.23
CA PRO A 1201 -39.34 -26.66 8.11
C PRO A 1201 -40.19 -25.57 8.80
N PRO A 1202 -41.44 -25.36 8.35
CA PRO A 1202 -42.40 -24.53 9.09
C PRO A 1202 -42.58 -25.06 10.52
N ALA A 1203 -42.82 -24.18 11.48
CA ALA A 1203 -43.20 -24.59 12.82
C ALA A 1203 -44.62 -25.15 12.77
N ASP A 1204 -44.80 -26.44 13.05
CA ASP A 1204 -46.13 -27.02 13.19
C ASP A 1204 -46.69 -26.62 14.56
N GLN A 1205 -47.97 -26.29 14.66
CA GLN A 1205 -48.55 -25.68 15.88
C GLN A 1205 -48.60 -26.63 17.09
N SER A 1206 -48.28 -27.92 16.92
CA SER A 1206 -48.44 -28.97 17.92
C SER A 1206 -47.16 -29.60 18.46
N GLU A 1207 -45.97 -29.23 17.99
CA GLU A 1207 -44.69 -29.77 18.49
C GLU A 1207 -43.71 -28.65 18.86
N PRO A 1208 -42.93 -28.78 19.95
CA PRO A 1208 -41.89 -27.81 20.28
C PRO A 1208 -40.92 -27.72 19.11
N ALA A 1209 -40.56 -26.49 18.73
CA ALA A 1209 -39.74 -26.20 17.55
C ALA A 1209 -38.37 -26.89 17.62
N GLU A 1210 -38.28 -28.14 17.15
CA GLU A 1210 -37.03 -28.88 17.09
C GLU A 1210 -35.98 -28.08 16.29
N SER A 1211 -34.77 -28.03 16.86
CA SER A 1211 -33.62 -27.42 16.21
C SER A 1211 -33.21 -28.23 14.98
N VAL A 1212 -32.89 -27.54 13.90
CA VAL A 1212 -32.36 -28.16 12.68
C VAL A 1212 -30.85 -28.35 12.85
N ASP A 1213 -30.41 -29.58 13.04
CA ASP A 1213 -28.98 -29.90 13.11
C ASP A 1213 -28.42 -30.25 11.72
N LEU A 1214 -27.41 -29.49 11.28
CA LEU A 1214 -26.71 -29.71 10.00
C LEU A 1214 -25.57 -30.73 10.14
N GLY A 1215 -25.28 -31.22 11.35
CA GLY A 1215 -24.18 -32.14 11.60
C GLY A 1215 -22.80 -31.50 11.37
N THR A 1216 -21.84 -32.30 10.93
CA THR A 1216 -20.46 -31.85 10.68
C THR A 1216 -20.27 -31.48 9.20
N LEU A 1217 -19.94 -30.22 8.95
CA LEU A 1217 -19.68 -29.66 7.62
C LEU A 1217 -18.17 -29.59 7.37
N ASN A 1218 -17.69 -30.37 6.40
CA ASN A 1218 -16.29 -30.38 6.00
C ASN A 1218 -15.98 -29.21 5.05
N LEU A 1219 -14.90 -28.48 5.32
CA LEU A 1219 -14.43 -27.42 4.45
C LEU A 1219 -13.62 -27.96 3.25
N GLU A 1220 -13.63 -27.22 2.15
CA GLU A 1220 -12.78 -27.39 0.95
C GLU A 1220 -11.40 -26.75 1.10
#